data_AF-A0A3C0ADT5-F1
#
_entry.id   AF-A0A3C0ADT5-F1
#
_cell.length_a   1.000
_cell.length_b   1.000
_cell.length_c   1.000
_cell.angle_alpha   90.00
_cell.angle_beta   90.00
_cell.angle_gamma   90.00
#
_symmetry.space_group_name_H-M   'P 1'
#
loop_
_entity.id
_entity.type
_entity.pdbx_description
1 polymer ?
#
loop_
_entity_poly.entity_id
_entity_poly.type
_entity_poly.pdbx_seq_one_letter_code
_entity_poly.pdbx_strand_id
1 'polypeptide(L)'
;VSSPKWDNGSLYDTGASTFGNGTTGISGVISAANSLIGVLSTDQIGYAGTTALTNGNYVICSPSWTNPNGTFGTAYSAGAVTFGNGTTGITGQVSIDNSLVGLNVDDTVGWLDDINGSSRVTALSNGNYVVSSPKWGNELKSGAGAVTFGDGTTGVSGAVSAENSLIGSSQFDTLGWVDDDGTLSVRELANGNYIVTSSLWDNGEIEDAGAVTFADGTTGVAGEISAANSLVGTTQYEYLGYQYEGYQGFSGLYLTTILDNGNYLVSTPWWDNGAISDVGAVTFGNGTTGATGSLAPENSIAGSIEGSEISTIVLDEVNNAFYVVYLNEGKVRAGSQGTGVPQTTLDEISNLTLDENASEQTVNLTGITPGSSASSPLRVTATSNNPGLIADPVVSYTSPNSTGSLTFTPAANQSGVATITVIVEDGGLDGDMQTTRDNDTTQRIFKVIVNYSGEPIPVVIDLRVVNSPTTTQQDGEATTLPANLNRVDEWSSYWLEVWVITDDASSQGIDFVSLNLNYQTAYTTGTSIEYGAGFTSLQMESINDQSGIIENLAAETNAVDLGISDYLLFARIRFESLDEDSVDLDLENQRIGPHDLGFDVNDPEIMLVAEYPVITDSQSPSGTGIWANPYDLNDDDKINYRDLIRLVGVYGTIPTESDSDYAWAADLNQSNRVDYRDLILFVGNYGKGKVDDTNVNYPANYPDAWNQQLHVSTLPLAEKKTSLLTQSQADEALQNAINDVSPEFSAESQQQLASVNIEVVDLSGTALGQVKSNTIYLDMNAAGYGWFVDETPWDHSEFQHDSNLSLIALPGHEAEILVDLWTVIRHELGHLLAHEHVGDGIMEATLDLGTRKLPDWNGAADDFFASLKEEAELLSF
;
A
#
# COMPACT_ATOMS: atom_id res chain seq x y z
N VAL A 1 54.39 21.13 22.77
CA VAL A 1 54.54 22.61 22.67
C VAL A 1 53.59 23.08 21.59
N SER A 2 52.60 23.90 21.95
CA SER A 2 51.61 24.43 20.98
C SER A 2 51.99 25.83 20.55
N SER A 3 52.01 26.05 19.24
CA SER A 3 52.35 27.33 18.58
C SER A 3 51.24 27.69 17.58
N PRO A 4 50.02 28.00 18.04
CA PRO A 4 48.85 28.17 17.17
C PRO A 4 48.97 29.36 16.22
N LYS A 5 49.80 30.36 16.55
CA LYS A 5 50.08 31.54 15.71
C LYS A 5 51.37 31.43 14.89
N TRP A 6 51.80 30.20 14.61
CA TRP A 6 52.97 29.97 13.77
C TRP A 6 52.60 30.09 12.29
N ASP A 7 53.36 30.89 11.56
CA ASP A 7 53.22 31.11 10.12
C ASP A 7 54.07 30.10 9.33
N ASN A 8 53.47 29.47 8.32
CA ASN A 8 54.17 28.58 7.39
C ASN A 8 54.41 29.30 6.05
N GLY A 9 55.51 30.06 5.98
CA GLY A 9 55.83 30.86 4.80
C GLY A 9 54.89 32.06 4.66
N SER A 10 54.03 32.06 3.64
CA SER A 10 53.03 33.12 3.42
C SER A 10 51.67 32.83 4.06
N LEU A 11 51.48 31.63 4.61
CA LEU A 11 50.25 31.25 5.30
C LEU A 11 50.36 31.68 6.76
N TYR A 12 49.48 32.60 7.18
CA TYR A 12 49.51 33.16 8.52
C TYR A 12 48.68 32.31 9.48
N ASP A 13 49.14 32.19 10.73
CA ASP A 13 48.45 31.45 11.79
C ASP A 13 48.05 30.01 11.39
N THR A 14 48.86 29.34 10.57
CA THR A 14 48.68 27.90 10.26
C THR A 14 48.73 27.04 11.52
N GLY A 15 49.55 27.46 12.48
CA GLY A 15 49.72 26.77 13.75
C GLY A 15 50.52 25.48 13.65
N ALA A 16 51.09 25.08 14.78
CA ALA A 16 51.84 23.85 14.93
C ALA A 16 51.81 23.32 16.36
N SER A 17 51.76 21.99 16.49
CA SER A 17 51.97 21.28 17.76
C SER A 17 53.19 20.38 17.64
N THR A 18 54.24 20.71 18.39
CA THR A 18 55.53 20.02 18.34
C THR A 18 55.73 19.17 19.58
N PHE A 19 55.98 17.87 19.39
CA PHE A 19 56.38 16.99 20.48
C PHE A 19 57.84 17.24 20.88
N GLY A 20 58.08 17.42 22.17
CA GLY A 20 59.43 17.56 22.73
C GLY A 20 59.70 16.43 23.72
N ASN A 21 60.62 15.54 23.39
CA ASN A 21 61.01 14.47 24.30
C ASN A 21 61.59 15.07 25.58
N GLY A 22 61.07 14.70 26.75
CA GLY A 22 61.48 15.28 28.04
C GLY A 22 62.97 15.05 28.40
N THR A 23 63.65 14.13 27.73
CA THR A 23 65.06 13.80 27.96
C THR A 23 65.99 14.51 26.97
N THR A 24 65.65 14.49 25.68
CA THR A 24 66.51 15.04 24.61
C THR A 24 66.10 16.44 24.16
N GLY A 25 64.91 16.89 24.52
CA GLY A 25 64.27 18.09 23.97
C GLY A 25 63.92 17.92 22.49
N ILE A 26 63.51 19.04 21.87
CA ILE A 26 63.32 19.18 20.43
C ILE A 26 63.98 20.49 19.98
N SER A 27 64.61 20.49 18.81
CA SER A 27 65.25 21.68 18.22
C SER A 27 65.20 21.63 16.69
N GLY A 28 65.25 22.78 16.04
CA GLY A 28 65.14 22.92 14.58
C GLY A 28 63.99 23.82 14.16
N VAL A 29 63.80 23.97 12.85
CA VAL A 29 62.68 24.72 12.27
C VAL A 29 61.42 23.85 12.32
N ILE A 30 60.28 24.44 12.67
CA ILE A 30 58.97 23.76 12.66
C ILE A 30 58.66 23.32 11.22
N SER A 31 58.28 22.06 11.04
CA SER A 31 57.85 21.48 9.77
C SER A 31 56.98 20.24 10.00
N ALA A 32 56.33 19.75 8.95
CA ALA A 32 55.56 18.49 9.02
C ALA A 32 56.43 17.28 9.41
N ALA A 33 57.76 17.35 9.28
CA ALA A 33 58.65 16.25 9.65
C ALA A 33 58.90 16.14 11.17
N ASN A 34 58.60 17.17 11.96
CA ASN A 34 58.83 17.18 13.41
C ASN A 34 57.65 17.70 14.23
N SER A 35 56.60 18.19 13.58
CA SER A 35 55.44 18.81 14.20
C SER A 35 54.18 18.38 13.46
N LEU A 36 53.05 18.37 14.18
CA LEU A 36 51.73 18.41 13.55
C LEU A 36 51.45 19.85 13.12
N ILE A 37 51.15 20.09 11.86
CA ILE A 37 50.99 21.44 11.29
C ILE A 37 49.69 21.59 10.47
N GLY A 38 49.22 22.83 10.37
CA GLY A 38 48.17 23.22 9.43
C GLY A 38 48.71 23.40 8.01
N VAL A 39 47.80 23.50 7.05
CA VAL A 39 48.11 23.70 5.62
C VAL A 39 47.38 24.90 5.01
N LEU A 40 46.45 25.51 5.75
CA LEU A 40 45.74 26.72 5.35
C LEU A 40 45.95 27.81 6.41
N SER A 41 45.88 29.07 5.96
CA SER A 41 45.89 30.20 6.89
C SER A 41 44.74 30.03 7.90
N THR A 42 44.96 30.45 9.14
CA THR A 42 43.99 30.37 10.26
C THR A 42 43.64 28.97 10.78
N ASP A 43 44.29 27.90 10.30
CA ASP A 43 44.12 26.55 10.86
C ASP A 43 44.42 26.48 12.38
N GLN A 44 45.34 27.32 12.86
CA GLN A 44 45.68 27.50 14.28
C GLN A 44 45.85 26.19 15.06
N ILE A 45 46.62 25.24 14.52
CA ILE A 45 46.82 23.94 15.17
C ILE A 45 47.25 24.05 16.63
N GLY A 46 46.51 23.36 17.50
CA GLY A 46 46.72 23.33 18.95
C GLY A 46 46.22 24.56 19.71
N TYR A 47 45.38 25.41 19.09
CA TYR A 47 44.85 26.63 19.71
C TYR A 47 44.06 26.38 20.99
N ALA A 48 43.24 25.32 21.01
CA ALA A 48 42.44 24.95 22.17
C ALA A 48 43.24 24.18 23.25
N GLY A 49 44.55 24.03 23.06
CA GLY A 49 45.45 23.39 24.02
C GLY A 49 45.64 21.90 23.75
N THR A 50 46.13 21.21 24.78
CA THR A 50 46.47 19.79 24.74
C THR A 50 46.11 19.14 26.07
N THR A 51 45.30 18.10 26.01
CA THR A 51 44.92 17.29 27.17
C THR A 51 45.94 16.18 27.36
N ALA A 52 46.54 16.09 28.54
CA ALA A 52 47.40 14.97 28.92
C ALA A 52 46.54 13.80 29.41
N LEU A 53 46.86 12.58 28.97
CA LEU A 53 46.20 11.35 29.40
C LEU A 53 46.97 10.70 30.55
N THR A 54 46.28 9.93 31.38
CA THR A 54 46.89 9.28 32.56
C THR A 54 47.93 8.22 32.19
N ASN A 55 47.86 7.67 30.97
CA ASN A 55 48.84 6.73 30.43
C ASN A 55 50.10 7.39 29.82
N GLY A 56 50.21 8.72 29.90
CA GLY A 56 51.34 9.50 29.41
C GLY A 56 51.25 9.94 27.94
N ASN A 57 50.21 9.54 27.21
CA ASN A 57 49.88 10.09 25.88
C ASN A 57 49.14 11.42 26.01
N TYR A 58 48.79 12.05 24.88
CA TYR A 58 48.15 13.36 24.87
C TYR A 58 47.24 13.56 23.67
N VAL A 59 46.32 14.52 23.75
CA VAL A 59 45.34 14.84 22.70
C VAL A 59 45.38 16.34 22.40
N ILE A 60 45.53 16.70 21.13
CA ILE A 60 45.62 18.09 20.63
C ILE A 60 44.27 18.51 20.05
N CYS A 61 43.75 19.66 20.46
CA CYS A 61 42.52 20.23 19.91
C CYS A 61 42.81 21.43 19.01
N SER A 62 42.28 21.40 17.78
CA SER A 62 42.47 22.40 16.73
C SER A 62 41.13 22.76 16.09
N PRO A 63 40.22 23.45 16.82
CA PRO A 63 38.85 23.67 16.36
C PRO A 63 38.72 24.63 15.19
N SER A 64 39.72 25.48 14.95
CA SER A 64 39.78 26.38 13.79
C SER A 64 40.34 25.72 12.54
N TRP A 65 40.73 24.43 12.61
CA TRP A 65 41.26 23.72 11.46
C TRP A 65 40.24 23.67 10.33
N THR A 66 40.67 24.03 9.13
CA THR A 66 39.84 24.02 7.93
C THR A 66 40.00 22.69 7.20
N ASN A 67 38.88 21.99 6.98
CA ASN A 67 38.89 20.76 6.20
C ASN A 67 38.80 21.10 4.70
N PRO A 68 39.85 20.85 3.89
CA PRO A 68 39.80 21.14 2.45
C PRO A 68 38.79 20.25 1.69
N ASN A 69 38.42 19.10 2.26
CA ASN A 69 37.57 18.08 1.66
C ASN A 69 36.28 17.85 2.47
N GLY A 70 35.63 18.93 2.92
CA GLY A 70 34.32 18.85 3.56
C GLY A 70 33.20 18.44 2.60
N THR A 71 32.01 18.15 3.15
CA THR A 71 30.84 17.61 2.42
C THR A 71 30.47 18.45 1.20
N PHE A 72 30.50 19.78 1.36
CA PHE A 72 30.12 20.74 0.32
C PHE A 72 31.33 21.57 -0.19
N GLY A 73 32.54 21.00 -0.09
CA GLY A 73 33.80 21.67 -0.44
C GLY A 73 34.63 22.02 0.79
N THR A 74 35.41 23.10 0.73
CA THR A 74 36.24 23.52 1.87
C THR A 74 35.36 23.95 3.04
N ALA A 75 35.47 23.22 4.17
CA ALA A 75 34.76 23.48 5.40
C ALA A 75 35.64 24.26 6.38
N TYR A 76 35.42 25.57 6.45
CA TYR A 76 36.09 26.46 7.40
C TYR A 76 35.66 26.12 8.83
N SER A 77 36.63 26.12 9.76
CA SER A 77 36.37 25.78 11.18
C SER A 77 35.67 24.43 11.38
N ALA A 78 35.92 23.46 10.50
CA ALA A 78 35.43 22.09 10.69
C ALA A 78 35.98 21.48 11.99
N GLY A 79 37.19 21.89 12.37
CA GLY A 79 37.86 21.45 13.59
C GLY A 79 38.46 20.07 13.49
N ALA A 80 39.49 19.84 14.31
CA ALA A 80 40.20 18.58 14.38
C ALA A 80 40.70 18.27 15.79
N VAL A 81 40.59 17.00 16.20
CA VAL A 81 41.18 16.47 17.43
C VAL A 81 42.15 15.35 17.08
N THR A 82 43.39 15.46 17.56
CA THR A 82 44.49 14.58 17.14
C THR A 82 45.15 13.91 18.34
N PHE A 83 45.19 12.59 18.33
CA PHE A 83 45.94 11.81 19.31
C PHE A 83 47.45 11.90 19.07
N GLY A 84 48.22 11.97 20.15
CA GLY A 84 49.67 11.95 20.14
C GLY A 84 50.24 10.97 21.14
N ASN A 85 51.13 10.09 20.66
CA ASN A 85 51.86 9.17 21.52
C ASN A 85 52.89 9.93 22.37
N GLY A 86 52.91 9.72 23.68
CA GLY A 86 53.80 10.40 24.63
C GLY A 86 55.27 10.03 24.51
N THR A 87 55.61 8.99 23.73
CA THR A 87 56.98 8.53 23.50
C THR A 87 57.51 9.00 22.14
N THR A 88 56.73 8.79 21.06
CA THR A 88 57.15 9.09 19.69
C THR A 88 56.64 10.44 19.19
N GLY A 89 55.62 11.01 19.82
CA GLY A 89 54.90 12.18 19.35
C GLY A 89 53.98 11.87 18.16
N ILE A 90 53.43 12.95 17.59
CA ILE A 90 52.71 12.96 16.31
C ILE A 90 53.31 14.06 15.43
N THR A 91 53.47 13.77 14.14
CA THR A 91 54.04 14.68 13.14
C THR A 91 53.29 14.54 11.83
N GLY A 92 53.27 15.58 11.01
CA GLY A 92 52.63 15.58 9.70
C GLY A 92 51.67 16.74 9.54
N GLN A 93 50.84 16.69 8.51
CA GLN A 93 49.72 17.60 8.34
C GLN A 93 48.48 17.02 9.03
N VAL A 94 47.61 17.86 9.56
CA VAL A 94 46.29 17.42 10.04
C VAL A 94 45.47 16.93 8.85
N SER A 95 44.82 15.78 9.00
CA SER A 95 44.02 15.12 7.97
C SER A 95 42.99 14.18 8.60
N ILE A 96 42.04 13.70 7.80
CA ILE A 96 41.07 12.70 8.25
C ILE A 96 41.73 11.36 8.66
N ASP A 97 42.92 11.05 8.13
CA ASP A 97 43.62 9.78 8.39
C ASP A 97 44.29 9.72 9.78
N ASN A 98 44.55 10.88 10.39
CA ASN A 98 45.27 10.97 11.66
C ASN A 98 44.53 11.78 12.74
N SER A 99 43.39 12.36 12.41
CA SER A 99 42.60 13.20 13.30
C SER A 99 41.12 12.88 13.18
N LEU A 100 40.38 13.05 14.28
CA LEU A 100 38.93 13.14 14.26
C LEU A 100 38.55 14.53 13.75
N VAL A 101 37.76 14.62 12.68
CA VAL A 101 37.49 15.88 11.98
C VAL A 101 36.00 16.09 11.70
N GLY A 102 35.62 17.37 11.59
CA GLY A 102 34.33 17.76 11.02
C GLY A 102 34.35 17.71 9.49
N LEU A 103 33.16 17.67 8.88
CA LEU A 103 32.98 17.74 7.43
C LEU A 103 32.25 19.00 6.97
N ASN A 104 31.58 19.71 7.89
CA ASN A 104 30.80 20.90 7.59
C ASN A 104 31.45 22.16 8.19
N VAL A 105 31.06 23.31 7.65
CA VAL A 105 31.49 24.62 8.16
C VAL A 105 31.00 24.75 9.61
N ASP A 106 31.88 25.24 10.48
CA ASP A 106 31.61 25.48 11.90
C ASP A 106 31.27 24.25 12.76
N ASP A 107 31.52 23.02 12.27
CA ASP A 107 31.44 21.80 13.09
C ASP A 107 32.30 21.92 14.36
N THR A 108 33.43 22.64 14.28
CA THR A 108 34.33 22.98 15.38
C THR A 108 34.63 21.80 16.31
N VAL A 109 34.95 20.63 15.74
CA VAL A 109 35.18 19.38 16.50
C VAL A 109 36.15 19.59 17.67
N GLY A 110 35.70 19.23 18.88
CA GLY A 110 36.44 19.35 20.13
C GLY A 110 36.38 20.71 20.83
N TRP A 111 35.37 21.56 20.58
CA TRP A 111 35.29 22.94 21.09
C TRP A 111 33.90 23.45 21.52
N LEU A 112 33.90 24.46 22.40
CA LEU A 112 32.78 25.38 22.66
C LEU A 112 33.29 26.79 23.00
N ASP A 113 32.53 27.81 22.59
CA ASP A 113 32.91 29.22 22.72
C ASP A 113 32.86 29.80 24.15
N ASP A 114 32.11 29.20 25.08
CA ASP A 114 31.72 29.88 26.34
C ASP A 114 32.75 29.74 27.49
N ILE A 115 33.67 28.77 27.43
CA ILE A 115 34.57 28.46 28.56
C ILE A 115 36.03 28.69 28.18
N ASN A 116 36.49 29.94 28.30
CA ASN A 116 37.91 30.32 28.41
C ASN A 116 38.92 29.51 27.55
N GLY A 117 38.55 29.20 26.29
CA GLY A 117 39.42 28.56 25.32
C GLY A 117 40.04 27.21 25.69
N SER A 118 39.35 26.37 26.49
CA SER A 118 39.86 25.05 26.90
C SER A 118 39.38 23.90 26.00
N SER A 119 40.24 22.90 25.78
CA SER A 119 39.95 21.68 25.01
C SER A 119 38.79 20.87 25.60
N ARG A 120 37.85 20.41 24.77
CA ARG A 120 36.72 19.54 25.17
C ARG A 120 37.05 18.06 25.15
N VAL A 121 38.19 17.72 25.70
CA VAL A 121 38.64 16.34 25.82
C VAL A 121 38.67 15.97 27.29
N THR A 122 37.78 15.08 27.69
CA THR A 122 37.73 14.48 29.02
C THR A 122 38.69 13.29 29.03
N ALA A 123 39.79 13.40 29.78
CA ALA A 123 40.69 12.27 30.02
C ALA A 123 40.07 11.35 31.07
N LEU A 124 39.95 10.07 30.75
CA LEU A 124 39.46 9.05 31.67
C LEU A 124 40.60 8.50 32.51
N SER A 125 40.30 8.06 33.73
CA SER A 125 41.25 7.48 34.68
C SER A 125 41.95 6.24 34.13
N ASN A 126 41.28 5.47 33.26
CA ASN A 126 41.82 4.28 32.60
C ASN A 126 42.83 4.59 31.46
N GLY A 127 43.04 5.86 31.13
CA GLY A 127 43.99 6.31 30.11
C GLY A 127 43.37 6.61 28.75
N ASN A 128 42.09 6.30 28.53
CA ASN A 128 41.34 6.69 27.34
C ASN A 128 40.82 8.12 27.44
N TYR A 129 40.11 8.59 26.41
CA TYR A 129 39.56 9.94 26.38
C TYR A 129 38.24 10.03 25.63
N VAL A 130 37.50 11.10 25.89
CA VAL A 130 36.23 11.39 25.23
C VAL A 130 36.26 12.81 24.69
N VAL A 131 35.84 12.99 23.44
CA VAL A 131 35.81 14.27 22.73
C VAL A 131 34.37 14.76 22.63
N SER A 132 34.07 15.94 23.17
CA SER A 132 32.76 16.59 23.00
C SER A 132 32.80 17.66 21.91
N SER A 133 31.83 17.61 20.99
CA SER A 133 31.70 18.51 19.84
C SER A 133 30.27 19.05 19.73
N PRO A 134 29.83 19.92 20.66
CA PRO A 134 28.44 20.40 20.76
C PRO A 134 27.91 21.12 19.52
N LYS A 135 28.78 21.70 18.69
CA LYS A 135 28.38 22.44 17.49
C LYS A 135 28.37 21.59 16.22
N TRP A 136 28.83 20.35 16.30
CA TRP A 136 28.89 19.47 15.15
C TRP A 136 27.50 19.27 14.53
N GLY A 137 27.40 19.30 13.20
CA GLY A 137 26.15 19.11 12.47
C GLY A 137 25.97 17.68 11.93
N ASN A 138 24.79 17.11 12.13
CA ASN A 138 24.40 15.83 11.52
C ASN A 138 23.70 16.10 10.18
N GLU A 139 24.42 15.97 9.07
CA GLU A 139 23.93 16.33 7.72
C GLU A 139 23.49 17.81 7.64
N LEU A 140 22.17 18.07 7.52
CA LEU A 140 21.57 19.41 7.50
C LEU A 140 21.18 19.93 8.90
N LYS A 141 21.32 19.10 9.94
CA LYS A 141 20.96 19.42 11.34
C LYS A 141 22.13 20.09 12.04
N SER A 142 22.25 21.41 11.89
CA SER A 142 23.33 22.18 12.53
C SER A 142 23.26 22.08 14.05
N GLY A 143 24.38 21.77 14.71
CA GLY A 143 24.42 21.73 16.17
C GLY A 143 23.62 20.57 16.78
N ALA A 144 23.45 19.45 16.07
CA ALA A 144 23.01 18.19 16.69
C ALA A 144 23.98 17.75 17.80
N GLY A 145 25.27 18.07 17.61
CA GLY A 145 26.34 17.76 18.53
C GLY A 145 26.76 16.29 18.48
N ALA A 146 27.94 16.02 19.06
CA ALA A 146 28.52 14.69 19.09
C ALA A 146 29.44 14.48 20.30
N VAL A 147 29.47 13.25 20.80
CA VAL A 147 30.45 12.77 21.79
C VAL A 147 31.15 11.52 21.24
N THR A 148 32.48 11.58 21.17
CA THR A 148 33.29 10.55 20.50
C THR A 148 34.29 9.92 21.48
N PHE A 149 34.28 8.61 21.59
CA PHE A 149 35.28 7.87 22.35
C PHE A 149 36.61 7.78 21.60
N GLY A 150 37.72 7.89 22.32
CA GLY A 150 39.07 7.71 21.80
C GLY A 150 39.89 6.76 22.66
N ASP A 151 40.41 5.71 22.04
CA ASP A 151 41.37 4.80 22.67
C ASP A 151 42.66 5.55 23.00
N GLY A 152 43.09 5.50 24.25
CA GLY A 152 44.26 6.23 24.75
C GLY A 152 45.60 5.71 24.24
N THR A 153 45.63 4.63 23.47
CA THR A 153 46.82 3.98 22.91
C THR A 153 46.93 4.15 21.40
N THR A 154 45.81 4.04 20.68
CA THR A 154 45.75 4.18 19.21
C THR A 154 45.15 5.49 18.74
N GLY A 155 44.35 6.16 19.58
CA GLY A 155 43.56 7.34 19.22
C GLY A 155 42.29 7.00 18.44
N VAL A 156 41.59 8.05 18.02
CA VAL A 156 40.48 8.02 17.07
C VAL A 156 40.76 8.98 15.91
N SER A 157 40.43 8.57 14.70
CA SER A 157 40.53 9.36 13.47
C SER A 157 39.37 9.05 12.53
N GLY A 158 39.14 9.92 11.56
CA GLY A 158 37.99 9.85 10.65
C GLY A 158 37.06 11.04 10.80
N ALA A 159 36.02 11.09 9.98
CA ALA A 159 34.94 12.05 10.17
C ALA A 159 34.09 11.65 11.39
N VAL A 160 33.59 12.63 12.13
CA VAL A 160 32.53 12.41 13.14
C VAL A 160 31.26 11.90 12.43
N SER A 161 30.67 10.82 12.93
CA SER A 161 29.47 10.18 12.36
C SER A 161 28.78 9.28 13.40
N ALA A 162 27.57 8.78 13.08
CA ALA A 162 26.89 7.79 13.92
C ALA A 162 27.67 6.46 14.07
N GLU A 163 28.64 6.17 13.20
CA GLU A 163 29.41 4.91 13.27
C GLU A 163 30.47 4.91 14.37
N ASN A 164 30.99 6.08 14.73
CA ASN A 164 32.09 6.24 15.68
C ASN A 164 31.78 7.19 16.85
N SER A 165 30.65 7.90 16.79
CA SER A 165 30.25 8.88 17.79
C SER A 165 28.80 8.67 18.21
N LEU A 166 28.50 8.99 19.47
CA LEU A 166 27.14 9.26 19.90
C LEU A 166 26.75 10.63 19.35
N ILE A 167 25.61 10.74 18.67
CA ILE A 167 25.16 11.98 18.01
C ILE A 167 23.71 12.33 18.36
N GLY A 168 23.41 13.63 18.30
CA GLY A 168 22.02 14.12 18.36
C GLY A 168 21.21 13.75 17.12
N SER A 169 19.89 13.76 17.27
CA SER A 169 18.89 13.42 16.26
C SER A 169 18.24 14.66 15.63
N SER A 170 18.34 15.83 16.24
CA SER A 170 17.67 17.07 15.83
C SER A 170 18.62 18.26 15.76
N GLN A 171 18.13 19.36 15.18
CA GLN A 171 18.88 20.62 15.15
C GLN A 171 18.92 21.20 16.56
N PHE A 172 20.09 21.69 17.00
CA PHE A 172 20.27 22.30 18.33
C PHE A 172 20.20 21.39 19.56
N ASP A 173 20.15 20.05 19.39
CA ASP A 173 20.37 19.11 20.51
C ASP A 173 21.68 19.38 21.27
N THR A 174 22.67 19.93 20.57
CA THR A 174 23.98 20.37 21.08
C THR A 174 24.74 19.35 21.93
N LEU A 175 24.57 18.05 21.65
CA LEU A 175 25.21 16.96 22.39
C LEU A 175 26.71 17.21 22.64
N GLY A 176 27.13 17.12 23.90
CA GLY A 176 28.49 17.51 24.32
C GLY A 176 28.57 18.94 24.88
N TRP A 177 27.42 19.60 25.11
CA TRP A 177 27.31 20.90 25.76
C TRP A 177 27.78 20.86 27.22
N VAL A 178 27.90 22.03 27.84
CA VAL A 178 28.18 22.18 29.28
C VAL A 178 27.03 22.95 29.89
N ASP A 179 26.43 22.39 30.93
CA ASP A 179 25.32 23.05 31.62
C ASP A 179 25.78 24.37 32.26
N ASP A 180 24.83 25.27 32.54
CA ASP A 180 25.09 26.63 33.04
C ASP A 180 25.96 26.68 34.31
N ASP A 181 25.99 25.59 35.09
CA ASP A 181 26.78 25.46 36.31
C ASP A 181 28.23 25.01 36.07
N GLY A 182 28.62 24.82 34.80
CA GLY A 182 29.95 24.39 34.39
C GLY A 182 30.14 22.88 34.40
N THR A 183 29.10 22.08 34.67
CA THR A 183 29.17 20.61 34.64
C THR A 183 29.36 20.12 33.20
N LEU A 184 30.34 19.24 33.02
CA LEU A 184 30.60 18.61 31.73
C LEU A 184 29.53 17.57 31.42
N SER A 185 29.02 17.56 30.18
CA SER A 185 28.12 16.51 29.67
C SER A 185 28.69 15.09 29.83
N VAL A 186 30.02 14.95 29.71
CA VAL A 186 30.71 13.68 29.93
C VAL A 186 31.20 13.59 31.37
N ARG A 187 30.68 12.61 32.11
CA ARG A 187 31.05 12.39 33.51
C ARG A 187 31.55 10.96 33.72
N GLU A 188 32.80 10.84 34.19
CA GLU A 188 33.41 9.54 34.50
C GLU A 188 32.84 8.97 35.81
N LEU A 189 32.53 7.67 35.78
CA LEU A 189 32.09 6.84 36.90
C LEU A 189 33.32 6.26 37.62
N ALA A 190 33.17 5.88 38.89
CA ALA A 190 34.28 5.38 39.71
C ALA A 190 34.97 4.11 39.17
N ASN A 191 34.31 3.37 38.27
CA ASN A 191 34.84 2.17 37.61
C ASN A 191 35.56 2.45 36.27
N GLY A 192 35.65 3.71 35.84
CA GLY A 192 36.30 4.12 34.60
C GLY A 192 35.39 4.16 33.37
N ASN A 193 34.12 3.75 33.50
CA ASN A 193 33.08 4.02 32.51
C ASN A 193 32.58 5.45 32.62
N TYR A 194 31.68 5.90 31.74
CA TYR A 194 31.17 7.27 31.79
C TYR A 194 29.70 7.36 31.36
N ILE A 195 29.06 8.47 31.74
CA ILE A 195 27.76 8.85 31.22
C ILE A 195 27.88 10.12 30.38
N VAL A 196 26.97 10.26 29.42
CA VAL A 196 26.78 11.44 28.59
C VAL A 196 25.40 12.00 28.85
N THR A 197 25.32 13.22 29.39
CA THR A 197 24.08 13.96 29.55
C THR A 197 23.83 14.85 28.33
N SER A 198 22.59 14.82 27.84
CA SER A 198 22.15 15.48 26.61
C SER A 198 20.83 16.17 26.91
N SER A 199 20.89 17.18 27.77
CA SER A 199 19.73 17.83 28.37
C SER A 199 18.81 18.54 27.38
N LEU A 200 19.36 19.02 26.26
CA LEU A 200 18.63 19.73 25.20
C LEU A 200 18.25 18.82 24.03
N TRP A 201 18.37 17.50 24.19
CA TRP A 201 18.08 16.56 23.11
C TRP A 201 16.57 16.41 22.88
N ASP A 202 16.14 16.51 21.63
CA ASP A 202 14.75 16.34 21.22
C ASP A 202 14.38 14.86 21.00
N ASN A 203 13.30 14.40 21.62
CA ASN A 203 12.75 13.06 21.39
C ASN A 203 11.70 13.09 20.27
N GLY A 204 12.18 13.15 19.02
CA GLY A 204 11.30 13.35 17.86
C GLY A 204 10.71 14.76 17.86
N GLU A 205 9.39 14.88 17.99
CA GLU A 205 8.70 16.18 18.08
C GLU A 205 8.66 16.74 19.53
N ILE A 206 9.20 16.00 20.51
CA ILE A 206 9.24 16.42 21.91
C ILE A 206 10.50 17.23 22.15
N GLU A 207 10.35 18.56 22.09
CA GLU A 207 11.43 19.54 22.28
C GLU A 207 12.06 19.43 23.68
N ASP A 208 13.39 19.43 23.74
CA ASP A 208 14.20 19.41 24.97
C ASP A 208 13.77 18.33 25.99
N ALA A 209 13.38 17.15 25.51
CA ALA A 209 13.05 16.01 26.38
C ALA A 209 14.26 15.60 27.23
N GLY A 210 15.44 15.65 26.61
CA GLY A 210 16.72 15.28 27.20
C GLY A 210 17.00 13.78 27.20
N ALA A 211 18.27 13.42 27.39
CA ALA A 211 18.71 12.03 27.46
C ALA A 211 19.96 11.84 28.34
N VAL A 212 20.06 10.66 28.96
CA VAL A 212 21.28 10.19 29.64
C VAL A 212 21.73 8.86 29.02
N THR A 213 22.95 8.85 28.52
CA THR A 213 23.53 7.68 27.83
C THR A 213 24.68 7.11 28.64
N PHE A 214 24.66 5.81 28.91
CA PHE A 214 25.81 5.10 29.48
C PHE A 214 26.80 4.71 28.38
N ALA A 215 28.09 4.78 28.69
CA ALA A 215 29.15 4.38 27.80
C ALA A 215 30.26 3.60 28.53
N ASP A 216 30.69 2.51 27.91
CA ASP A 216 31.84 1.73 28.37
C ASP A 216 33.13 2.55 28.17
N GLY A 217 33.95 2.67 29.21
CA GLY A 217 35.18 3.46 29.17
C GLY A 217 36.31 2.86 28.33
N THR A 218 36.12 1.66 27.79
CA THR A 218 37.08 0.92 26.96
C THR A 218 36.67 0.83 25.50
N THR A 219 35.38 0.77 25.21
CA THR A 219 34.86 0.69 23.83
C THR A 219 34.04 1.89 23.40
N GLY A 220 33.57 2.71 24.33
CA GLY A 220 32.68 3.84 24.07
C GLY A 220 31.24 3.43 23.74
N VAL A 221 30.50 4.39 23.19
CA VAL A 221 29.16 4.24 22.63
C VAL A 221 29.07 5.07 21.34
N ALA A 222 28.34 4.57 20.35
CA ALA A 222 28.11 5.24 19.08
C ALA A 222 26.68 4.99 18.58
N GLY A 223 26.23 5.84 17.67
CA GLY A 223 24.88 5.84 17.11
C GLY A 223 24.12 7.13 17.42
N GLU A 224 22.98 7.31 16.79
CA GLU A 224 22.03 8.37 17.16
C GLU A 224 21.39 8.04 18.53
N ILE A 225 21.16 9.06 19.38
CA ILE A 225 20.46 8.88 20.66
C ILE A 225 19.05 8.35 20.40
N SER A 226 18.65 7.33 21.16
CA SER A 226 17.31 6.73 21.11
C SER A 226 17.00 5.98 22.41
N ALA A 227 15.75 5.57 22.59
CA ALA A 227 15.37 4.69 23.70
C ALA A 227 16.12 3.34 23.71
N ALA A 228 16.77 2.94 22.60
CA ALA A 228 17.51 1.67 22.53
C ALA A 228 18.90 1.74 23.18
N ASN A 229 19.54 2.90 23.19
CA ASN A 229 20.90 3.10 23.72
C ASN A 229 20.97 4.11 24.87
N SER A 230 19.90 4.86 25.13
CA SER A 230 19.84 5.91 26.13
C SER A 230 18.55 5.82 26.95
N LEU A 231 18.60 6.34 28.17
CA LEU A 231 17.40 6.71 28.91
C LEU A 231 16.93 8.06 28.35
N VAL A 232 15.72 8.12 27.80
CA VAL A 232 15.21 9.32 27.11
C VAL A 232 13.98 9.89 27.81
N GLY A 233 13.87 11.22 27.84
CA GLY A 233 12.72 11.93 28.36
C GLY A 233 11.47 11.71 27.51
N THR A 234 10.30 11.94 28.10
CA THR A 234 9.01 11.71 27.44
C THR A 234 8.11 12.93 27.40
N THR A 235 8.55 14.04 27.99
CA THR A 235 7.77 15.28 28.13
C THR A 235 8.57 16.47 27.60
N GLN A 236 7.88 17.43 26.99
CA GLN A 236 8.50 18.64 26.44
C GLN A 236 9.15 19.45 27.57
N TYR A 237 10.37 19.96 27.36
CA TYR A 237 11.13 20.72 28.34
C TYR A 237 11.35 19.98 29.67
N GLU A 238 11.44 18.65 29.63
CA GLU A 238 11.80 17.83 30.78
C GLU A 238 13.29 17.99 31.14
N TYR A 239 14.13 18.28 30.14
CA TYR A 239 15.57 18.45 30.29
C TYR A 239 16.25 17.29 31.03
N LEU A 240 15.87 16.04 30.72
CA LEU A 240 16.43 14.85 31.36
C LEU A 240 17.97 14.88 31.32
N GLY A 241 18.59 14.86 32.49
CA GLY A 241 20.05 14.90 32.66
C GLY A 241 20.67 16.29 32.82
N TYR A 242 19.87 17.38 32.77
CA TYR A 242 20.31 18.75 33.02
C TYR A 242 20.76 18.96 34.47
N GLN A 243 21.57 19.97 34.79
CA GLN A 243 21.85 20.30 36.20
C GLN A 243 21.34 21.72 36.52
N TYR A 244 20.31 21.80 37.38
CA TYR A 244 19.77 23.10 37.82
C TYR A 244 20.52 23.66 39.03
N GLU A 245 21.09 24.86 38.90
CA GLU A 245 21.41 25.69 40.07
C GLU A 245 20.19 26.52 40.50
N GLY A 246 19.56 26.12 41.61
CA GLY A 246 18.80 27.05 42.45
C GLY A 246 17.40 27.47 41.96
N TYR A 247 16.75 26.70 41.08
CA TYR A 247 15.34 26.95 40.75
C TYR A 247 14.43 26.63 41.96
N GLN A 248 13.54 27.55 42.32
CA GLN A 248 12.49 27.41 43.35
C GLN A 248 12.94 26.90 44.74
N GLY A 249 14.20 27.10 45.14
CA GLY A 249 14.69 26.71 46.48
C GLY A 249 15.13 25.25 46.62
N PHE A 250 15.21 24.49 45.53
CA PHE A 250 15.78 23.14 45.49
C PHE A 250 17.31 23.22 45.36
N SER A 251 18.00 23.59 46.43
CA SER A 251 19.47 23.54 46.47
C SER A 251 19.95 22.12 46.83
N GLY A 252 20.72 21.48 45.94
CA GLY A 252 21.43 20.23 46.24
C GLY A 252 20.83 18.94 45.67
N LEU A 253 19.90 19.03 44.71
CA LEU A 253 19.42 17.86 43.96
C LEU A 253 20.18 17.76 42.62
N TYR A 254 21.02 16.73 42.49
CA TYR A 254 21.71 16.44 41.23
C TYR A 254 20.82 15.54 40.36
N LEU A 255 20.42 16.02 39.17
CA LEU A 255 19.62 15.21 38.23
C LEU A 255 20.39 13.99 37.70
N THR A 256 21.73 13.99 37.81
CA THR A 256 22.54 12.77 37.72
C THR A 256 23.47 12.63 38.94
N THR A 257 23.23 11.62 39.78
CA THR A 257 24.05 11.33 40.95
C THR A 257 24.96 10.14 40.66
N ILE A 258 26.28 10.35 40.66
CA ILE A 258 27.27 9.26 40.53
C ILE A 258 27.50 8.66 41.91
N LEU A 259 27.44 7.33 42.00
CA LEU A 259 27.62 6.57 43.22
C LEU A 259 29.07 6.08 43.31
N ASP A 260 29.60 5.97 44.53
CA ASP A 260 31.00 5.58 44.78
C ASP A 260 31.34 4.17 44.28
N ASN A 261 30.32 3.32 44.12
CA ASN A 261 30.46 1.96 43.59
C ASN A 261 30.49 1.88 42.05
N GLY A 262 30.41 3.03 41.36
CA GLY A 262 30.43 3.13 39.90
C GLY A 262 29.06 3.10 39.24
N ASN A 263 27.96 2.90 39.98
CA ASN A 263 26.61 3.07 39.48
C ASN A 263 26.19 4.55 39.49
N TYR A 264 24.99 4.87 38.99
CA TYR A 264 24.45 6.22 38.99
C TYR A 264 22.93 6.24 39.15
N LEU A 265 22.39 7.39 39.55
CA LEU A 265 20.95 7.67 39.58
C LEU A 265 20.66 8.82 38.62
N VAL A 266 19.60 8.70 37.83
CA VAL A 266 19.05 9.77 37.00
C VAL A 266 17.74 10.21 37.62
N SER A 267 17.56 11.51 37.84
CA SER A 267 16.38 12.07 38.51
C SER A 267 15.73 13.12 37.61
N THR A 268 14.41 13.09 37.51
CA THR A 268 13.58 14.09 36.83
C THR A 268 12.52 14.57 37.82
N PRO A 269 12.75 15.68 38.56
CA PRO A 269 11.89 16.07 39.68
C PRO A 269 10.44 16.37 39.28
N TRP A 270 10.24 16.83 38.05
CA TRP A 270 8.95 17.32 37.53
C TRP A 270 8.39 16.44 36.42
N TRP A 271 8.77 15.16 36.36
CA TRP A 271 8.27 14.28 35.32
C TRP A 271 6.76 14.07 35.42
N ASP A 272 6.11 14.10 34.26
CA ASP A 272 4.71 13.75 34.05
C ASP A 272 4.62 12.31 33.51
N ASN A 273 3.95 11.40 34.21
CA ASN A 273 3.86 10.00 33.78
C ASN A 273 2.69 9.73 32.81
N GLY A 274 2.20 10.77 32.13
CA GLY A 274 1.03 10.75 31.26
C GLY A 274 -0.32 10.70 31.99
N ALA A 275 -0.41 10.04 33.15
CA ALA A 275 -1.63 9.95 33.97
C ALA A 275 -1.70 11.03 35.06
N ILE A 276 -0.55 11.45 35.58
CA ILE A 276 -0.40 12.35 36.72
C ILE A 276 0.75 13.32 36.42
N SER A 277 0.49 14.62 36.60
CA SER A 277 1.49 15.67 36.43
C SER A 277 2.39 15.84 37.65
N ASP A 278 3.63 16.26 37.41
CA ASP A 278 4.64 16.61 38.41
C ASP A 278 4.87 15.49 39.46
N VAL A 279 4.92 14.23 39.02
CA VAL A 279 5.16 13.08 39.91
C VAL A 279 6.63 12.84 40.21
N GLY A 280 7.51 13.33 39.33
CA GLY A 280 8.94 13.09 39.38
C GLY A 280 9.34 11.62 39.22
N ALA A 281 10.58 11.37 38.80
CA ALA A 281 11.10 10.02 38.61
C ALA A 281 12.57 9.88 39.01
N VAL A 282 12.94 8.73 39.58
CA VAL A 282 14.34 8.32 39.79
C VAL A 282 14.59 6.98 39.11
N THR A 283 15.49 6.98 38.14
CA THR A 283 15.98 5.79 37.43
C THR A 283 17.34 5.39 37.97
N PHE A 284 17.52 4.11 38.26
CA PHE A 284 18.84 3.56 38.57
C PHE A 284 19.58 3.16 37.30
N GLY A 285 20.82 3.62 37.17
CA GLY A 285 21.75 3.22 36.13
C GLY A 285 22.85 2.32 36.66
N ASN A 286 22.94 1.09 36.13
CA ASN A 286 24.04 0.19 36.44
C ASN A 286 25.31 0.69 35.72
N GLY A 287 26.41 0.84 36.45
CA GLY A 287 27.69 1.34 35.93
C GLY A 287 28.39 0.43 34.93
N THR A 288 27.82 -0.73 34.60
CA THR A 288 28.36 -1.68 33.62
C THR A 288 27.43 -1.93 32.43
N THR A 289 26.12 -1.78 32.61
CA THR A 289 25.11 -2.01 31.56
C THR A 289 24.29 -0.78 31.20
N GLY A 290 24.34 0.28 32.01
CA GLY A 290 23.55 1.48 31.85
C GLY A 290 22.07 1.33 32.22
N ALA A 291 21.30 2.35 31.84
CA ALA A 291 19.85 2.37 31.80
C ALA A 291 19.43 2.86 30.42
N THR A 292 18.43 2.22 29.82
CA THR A 292 17.90 2.53 28.49
C THR A 292 16.38 2.45 28.50
N GLY A 293 15.75 3.06 27.49
CA GLY A 293 14.30 3.09 27.31
C GLY A 293 13.74 4.49 27.49
N SER A 294 12.48 4.67 27.14
CA SER A 294 11.73 5.87 27.52
C SER A 294 11.50 5.88 29.02
N LEU A 295 11.55 7.06 29.64
CA LEU A 295 11.23 7.22 31.05
C LEU A 295 9.79 6.74 31.31
N ALA A 296 9.61 5.79 32.23
CA ALA A 296 8.34 5.14 32.45
C ALA A 296 8.22 4.55 33.88
N PRO A 297 7.01 4.27 34.40
CA PRO A 297 6.85 3.71 35.74
C PRO A 297 7.50 2.32 35.87
N GLU A 298 7.74 1.61 34.76
CA GLU A 298 8.35 0.29 34.74
C GLU A 298 9.88 0.33 34.86
N ASN A 299 10.54 1.47 34.67
CA ASN A 299 12.01 1.60 34.80
C ASN A 299 12.45 2.69 35.80
N SER A 300 11.51 3.46 36.33
CA SER A 300 11.77 4.53 37.30
C SER A 300 10.86 4.42 38.52
N ILE A 301 11.39 4.74 39.71
CA ILE A 301 10.51 5.05 40.85
C ILE A 301 9.89 6.39 40.57
N ALA A 302 8.56 6.49 40.57
CA ALA A 302 7.85 7.76 40.47
C ALA A 302 7.00 8.08 41.71
N GLY A 303 6.60 9.34 41.82
CA GLY A 303 5.51 9.75 42.70
C GLY A 303 4.16 9.13 42.27
N SER A 304 3.19 9.21 43.17
CA SER A 304 1.88 8.53 43.08
C SER A 304 0.68 9.48 43.13
N ILE A 305 0.92 10.79 43.33
CA ILE A 305 -0.09 11.85 43.29
C ILE A 305 0.45 13.10 42.60
N GLU A 306 -0.44 13.98 42.15
CA GLU A 306 -0.08 15.27 41.56
C GLU A 306 0.77 16.12 42.51
N GLY A 307 1.85 16.72 42.00
CA GLY A 307 2.80 17.51 42.80
C GLY A 307 3.58 16.66 43.80
N SER A 308 3.97 15.45 43.38
CA SER A 308 4.87 14.59 44.14
C SER A 308 6.30 14.79 43.69
N GLU A 309 6.78 16.01 43.48
CA GLU A 309 8.11 16.22 42.92
C GLU A 309 9.21 15.70 43.85
N ILE A 310 10.37 15.35 43.28
CA ILE A 310 11.51 14.91 44.09
C ILE A 310 12.07 16.10 44.87
N SER A 311 12.04 16.01 46.20
CA SER A 311 12.64 17.03 47.07
C SER A 311 14.13 16.81 47.33
N THR A 312 14.53 15.56 47.61
CA THR A 312 15.92 15.20 47.92
C THR A 312 16.14 13.69 47.74
N ILE A 313 17.38 13.35 47.40
CA ILE A 313 17.90 11.98 47.45
C ILE A 313 18.94 11.91 48.55
N VAL A 314 18.75 11.00 49.51
CA VAL A 314 19.69 10.77 50.61
C VAL A 314 20.42 9.46 50.35
N LEU A 315 21.74 9.55 50.22
CA LEU A 315 22.60 8.38 50.09
C LEU A 315 22.97 7.82 51.47
N ASP A 316 22.85 6.51 51.63
CA ASP A 316 23.32 5.76 52.80
C ASP A 316 24.39 4.77 52.36
N GLU A 317 25.64 5.26 52.35
CA GLU A 317 26.83 4.49 51.99
C GLU A 317 27.08 3.31 52.94
N VAL A 318 26.60 3.39 54.19
CA VAL A 318 26.81 2.31 55.18
C VAL A 318 25.97 1.09 54.83
N ASN A 319 24.74 1.32 54.38
CA ASN A 319 23.79 0.26 54.02
C ASN A 319 23.71 -0.01 52.51
N ASN A 320 24.54 0.66 51.68
CA ASN A 320 24.49 0.57 50.22
C ASN A 320 23.07 0.84 49.69
N ALA A 321 22.44 1.88 50.23
CA ALA A 321 21.05 2.26 49.96
C ALA A 321 20.94 3.74 49.58
N PHE A 322 19.85 4.09 48.91
CA PHE A 322 19.44 5.47 48.68
C PHE A 322 17.97 5.64 49.01
N TYR A 323 17.60 6.85 49.41
CA TYR A 323 16.24 7.21 49.80
C TYR A 323 15.75 8.39 48.99
N VAL A 324 14.61 8.25 48.31
CA VAL A 324 13.98 9.28 47.49
C VAL A 324 12.82 9.88 48.27
N VAL A 325 12.88 11.18 48.53
CA VAL A 325 11.85 11.92 49.28
C VAL A 325 11.00 12.72 48.31
N TYR A 326 9.76 12.28 48.12
CA TYR A 326 8.77 12.98 47.30
C TYR A 326 7.99 14.01 48.14
N LEU A 327 7.74 15.19 47.55
CA LEU A 327 6.86 16.19 48.15
C LEU A 327 5.43 15.65 48.24
N ASN A 328 4.66 16.17 49.20
CA ASN A 328 3.23 15.90 49.37
C ASN A 328 2.78 14.43 49.59
N GLU A 329 3.64 13.43 49.43
CA GLU A 329 3.32 12.02 49.65
C GLU A 329 3.34 11.62 51.13
N GLY A 330 4.15 12.30 51.94
CA GLY A 330 4.45 11.87 53.32
C GLY A 330 5.14 10.50 53.40
N LYS A 331 5.77 10.06 52.30
CA LYS A 331 6.47 8.77 52.15
C LYS A 331 7.89 8.99 51.63
N VAL A 332 8.76 8.01 51.88
CA VAL A 332 10.12 7.93 51.34
C VAL A 332 10.25 6.59 50.63
N ARG A 333 10.70 6.59 49.39
CA ARG A 333 11.02 5.37 48.63
C ARG A 333 12.47 5.00 48.90
N ALA A 334 12.78 3.72 48.97
CA ALA A 334 14.15 3.24 49.21
C ALA A 334 14.59 2.34 48.05
N GLY A 335 15.85 2.46 47.64
CA GLY A 335 16.49 1.57 46.68
C GLY A 335 17.90 1.19 47.14
N SER A 336 18.52 0.22 46.48
CA SER A 336 19.92 -0.15 46.70
C SER A 336 20.83 0.61 45.75
N GLN A 337 21.94 1.12 46.24
CA GLN A 337 22.99 1.69 45.38
C GLN A 337 23.67 0.61 44.51
N GLY A 338 23.58 -0.68 44.85
CA GLY A 338 24.21 -1.76 44.10
C GLY A 338 23.32 -2.35 43.00
N THR A 339 22.04 -2.55 43.30
CA THR A 339 21.08 -3.23 42.41
C THR A 339 19.94 -2.33 41.96
N GLY A 340 19.94 -1.06 42.37
CA GLY A 340 18.89 -0.13 42.05
C GLY A 340 17.61 -0.36 42.82
N VAL A 341 16.52 -0.04 42.16
CA VAL A 341 15.17 -0.23 42.67
C VAL A 341 14.85 -1.70 42.54
N PRO A 342 14.51 -2.38 43.64
CA PRO A 342 14.15 -3.79 43.57
C PRO A 342 12.88 -3.94 42.71
N GLN A 343 12.97 -4.63 41.56
CA GLN A 343 11.85 -4.84 40.64
C GLN A 343 11.44 -6.31 40.54
N THR A 344 10.13 -6.52 40.58
CA THR A 344 9.50 -7.82 40.38
C THR A 344 9.55 -8.16 38.90
N THR A 345 9.98 -9.38 38.54
CA THR A 345 10.08 -9.80 37.14
C THR A 345 9.16 -10.95 36.80
N LEU A 346 8.84 -11.07 35.50
CA LEU A 346 8.16 -12.18 34.86
C LEU A 346 8.68 -12.25 33.41
N ASP A 347 9.11 -13.43 32.95
CA ASP A 347 9.55 -13.60 31.56
C ASP A 347 8.39 -13.36 30.59
N GLU A 348 8.69 -12.99 29.35
CA GLU A 348 7.68 -12.89 28.30
C GLU A 348 6.93 -14.22 28.10
N ILE A 349 5.62 -14.11 27.87
CA ILE A 349 4.76 -15.26 27.61
C ILE A 349 4.38 -15.20 26.14
N SER A 350 4.69 -16.26 25.39
CA SER A 350 4.35 -16.32 23.96
C SER A 350 2.84 -16.47 23.76
N ASN A 351 2.35 -15.89 22.66
CA ASN A 351 0.97 -16.12 22.21
C ASN A 351 0.73 -17.60 21.92
N LEU A 352 -0.51 -18.05 22.10
CA LEU A 352 -0.94 -19.42 21.89
C LEU A 352 -2.02 -19.49 20.82
N THR A 353 -1.89 -20.43 19.88
CA THR A 353 -2.91 -20.73 18.88
C THR A 353 -3.45 -22.13 19.13
N LEU A 354 -4.77 -22.25 19.18
CA LEU A 354 -5.53 -23.45 19.54
C LEU A 354 -6.59 -23.72 18.51
N ASP A 355 -6.98 -24.98 18.36
CA ASP A 355 -8.19 -25.35 17.64
C ASP A 355 -9.42 -25.13 18.52
N GLU A 356 -10.56 -24.84 17.89
CA GLU A 356 -11.87 -24.88 18.54
C GLU A 356 -12.04 -26.20 19.29
N ASN A 357 -12.55 -26.14 20.52
CA ASN A 357 -12.68 -27.29 21.42
C ASN A 357 -11.35 -27.96 21.83
N ALA A 358 -10.21 -27.26 21.71
CA ALA A 358 -8.95 -27.75 22.26
C ALA A 358 -9.10 -28.13 23.75
N SER A 359 -8.39 -29.19 24.16
CA SER A 359 -8.35 -29.61 25.56
C SER A 359 -7.71 -28.53 26.45
N GLU A 360 -7.78 -28.74 27.77
CA GLU A 360 -7.12 -27.86 28.74
C GLU A 360 -5.65 -27.59 28.36
N GLN A 361 -5.29 -26.31 28.38
CA GLN A 361 -3.97 -25.80 28.10
C GLN A 361 -3.24 -25.54 29.40
N THR A 362 -1.92 -25.75 29.38
CA THR A 362 -1.02 -25.37 30.48
C THR A 362 0.06 -24.46 29.93
N VAL A 363 0.10 -23.22 30.41
CA VAL A 363 1.16 -22.25 30.08
C VAL A 363 2.10 -22.15 31.27
N ASN A 364 3.38 -22.43 31.05
CA ASN A 364 4.40 -22.30 32.09
C ASN A 364 4.84 -20.84 32.24
N LEU A 365 4.97 -20.39 33.48
CA LEU A 365 5.51 -19.08 33.83
C LEU A 365 6.95 -19.26 34.33
N THR A 366 7.87 -18.44 33.84
CA THR A 366 9.29 -18.42 34.23
C THR A 366 9.75 -17.01 34.55
N GLY A 367 10.95 -16.87 35.13
CA GLY A 367 11.53 -15.56 35.44
C GLY A 367 10.77 -14.79 36.52
N ILE A 368 9.99 -15.48 37.35
CA ILE A 368 9.29 -14.86 38.47
C ILE A 368 10.33 -14.54 39.54
N THR A 369 10.58 -13.26 39.83
CA THR A 369 11.45 -12.89 40.96
C THR A 369 10.81 -11.79 41.79
N PRO A 370 10.95 -11.84 43.12
CA PRO A 370 10.55 -10.74 43.99
C PRO A 370 11.44 -9.53 43.77
N GLY A 371 10.86 -8.33 43.86
CA GLY A 371 11.61 -7.09 43.85
C GLY A 371 12.46 -7.00 45.11
N SER A 372 11.87 -7.01 46.30
CA SER A 372 12.53 -6.57 47.54
C SER A 372 13.65 -7.50 48.06
N SER A 373 13.39 -8.81 48.09
CA SER A 373 14.33 -9.82 48.60
C SER A 373 13.99 -11.19 48.03
N ALA A 374 14.99 -12.07 47.86
CA ALA A 374 14.80 -13.42 47.31
C ALA A 374 13.81 -14.32 48.09
N SER A 375 13.40 -13.91 49.31
CA SER A 375 12.42 -14.61 50.14
C SER A 375 11.09 -13.88 50.30
N SER A 376 10.91 -12.74 49.62
CA SER A 376 9.69 -11.94 49.72
C SER A 376 8.49 -12.75 49.21
N PRO A 377 7.31 -12.66 49.87
CA PRO A 377 6.12 -13.29 49.33
C PRO A 377 5.77 -12.70 47.97
N LEU A 378 5.19 -13.53 47.10
CA LEU A 378 4.74 -13.20 45.76
C LEU A 378 3.31 -13.71 45.55
N ARG A 379 2.49 -12.94 44.83
CA ARG A 379 1.14 -13.32 44.39
C ARG A 379 1.06 -13.22 42.88
N VAL A 380 0.59 -14.28 42.23
CA VAL A 380 0.36 -14.30 40.78
C VAL A 380 -1.14 -14.34 40.53
N THR A 381 -1.64 -13.47 39.66
CA THR A 381 -3.02 -13.46 39.17
C THR A 381 -3.04 -13.46 37.66
N ALA A 382 -4.12 -13.98 37.07
CA ALA A 382 -4.33 -13.95 35.62
C ALA A 382 -5.81 -13.66 35.33
N THR A 383 -6.07 -12.78 34.36
CA THR A 383 -7.42 -12.42 33.92
C THR A 383 -7.51 -12.47 32.39
N SER A 384 -8.71 -12.73 31.87
CA SER A 384 -9.02 -12.73 30.45
C SER A 384 -9.91 -11.53 30.09
N ASN A 385 -9.60 -10.84 29.00
CA ASN A 385 -10.50 -9.79 28.48
C ASN A 385 -11.75 -10.37 27.78
N ASN A 386 -11.75 -11.65 27.44
CA ASN A 386 -12.88 -12.36 26.87
C ASN A 386 -13.18 -13.66 27.66
N PRO A 387 -13.82 -13.55 28.84
CA PRO A 387 -14.17 -14.71 29.66
C PRO A 387 -15.15 -15.69 29.01
N GLY A 388 -15.88 -15.25 27.96
CA GLY A 388 -16.79 -16.11 27.19
C GLY A 388 -16.05 -17.10 26.30
N LEU A 389 -14.88 -16.72 25.78
CA LEU A 389 -14.00 -17.58 25.00
C LEU A 389 -12.99 -18.33 25.88
N ILE A 390 -12.22 -17.61 26.70
CA ILE A 390 -11.26 -18.16 27.67
C ILE A 390 -11.60 -17.58 29.04
N ALA A 391 -12.12 -18.40 29.96
CA ALA A 391 -12.32 -17.98 31.34
C ALA A 391 -10.99 -17.55 32.00
N ASP A 392 -11.05 -16.74 33.05
CA ASP A 392 -9.86 -16.33 33.82
C ASP A 392 -8.98 -17.54 34.16
N PRO A 393 -7.72 -17.60 33.68
CA PRO A 393 -6.89 -18.78 33.87
C PRO A 393 -6.66 -19.10 35.34
N VAL A 394 -6.72 -20.39 35.67
CA VAL A 394 -6.41 -20.87 37.01
C VAL A 394 -4.90 -20.80 37.21
N VAL A 395 -4.47 -20.00 38.18
CA VAL A 395 -3.05 -19.84 38.52
C VAL A 395 -2.62 -20.94 39.51
N SER A 396 -1.60 -21.71 39.14
CA SER A 396 -0.90 -22.64 40.02
C SER A 396 0.49 -22.09 40.32
N TYR A 397 0.62 -21.45 41.48
CA TYR A 397 1.85 -20.82 41.90
C TYR A 397 2.08 -20.99 43.41
N THR A 398 3.32 -21.26 43.80
CA THR A 398 3.74 -21.32 45.21
C THR A 398 4.85 -20.32 45.43
N SER A 399 4.58 -19.28 46.21
CA SER A 399 5.57 -18.27 46.55
C SER A 399 6.76 -18.86 47.34
N PRO A 400 8.00 -18.38 47.14
CA PRO A 400 8.47 -17.41 46.15
C PRO A 400 9.18 -18.11 44.97
N ASN A 401 8.62 -19.19 44.44
CA ASN A 401 9.27 -19.97 43.39
C ASN A 401 9.49 -19.12 42.13
N SER A 402 10.57 -19.39 41.40
CA SER A 402 10.85 -18.68 40.14
C SER A 402 9.98 -19.14 38.95
N THR A 403 9.04 -20.05 39.20
CA THR A 403 8.20 -20.66 38.17
C THR A 403 6.79 -20.92 38.69
N GLY A 404 5.80 -20.84 37.80
CA GLY A 404 4.41 -21.21 38.05
C GLY A 404 3.75 -21.73 36.78
N SER A 405 2.43 -21.93 36.79
CA SER A 405 1.69 -22.23 35.56
C SER A 405 0.28 -21.63 35.58
N LEU A 406 -0.26 -21.41 34.40
CA LEU A 406 -1.66 -21.09 34.16
C LEU A 406 -2.34 -22.27 33.50
N THR A 407 -3.56 -22.60 33.91
CA THR A 407 -4.40 -23.60 33.23
C THR A 407 -5.74 -23.01 32.84
N PHE A 408 -6.15 -23.23 31.60
CA PHE A 408 -7.44 -22.78 31.07
C PHE A 408 -7.90 -23.72 29.96
N THR A 409 -9.19 -23.73 29.67
CA THR A 409 -9.77 -24.46 28.53
C THR A 409 -10.62 -23.50 27.72
N PRO A 410 -10.47 -23.43 26.39
CA PRO A 410 -11.41 -22.70 25.55
C PRO A 410 -12.85 -23.15 25.76
N ALA A 411 -13.78 -22.21 25.73
CA ALA A 411 -15.20 -22.52 25.77
C ALA A 411 -15.58 -23.38 24.57
N ALA A 412 -16.46 -24.35 24.81
CA ALA A 412 -16.86 -25.28 23.77
C ALA A 412 -17.61 -24.56 22.64
N ASN A 413 -17.24 -24.89 21.40
CA ASN A 413 -17.77 -24.32 20.17
C ASN A 413 -17.69 -22.78 20.12
N GLN A 414 -16.57 -22.25 20.59
CA GLN A 414 -16.24 -20.82 20.51
C GLN A 414 -14.88 -20.69 19.84
N SER A 415 -14.77 -19.69 18.96
CA SER A 415 -13.54 -19.26 18.30
C SER A 415 -13.34 -17.77 18.55
N GLY A 416 -12.16 -17.25 18.21
CA GLY A 416 -11.82 -15.84 18.36
C GLY A 416 -10.52 -15.63 19.13
N VAL A 417 -10.34 -14.42 19.68
CA VAL A 417 -9.13 -14.05 20.40
C VAL A 417 -9.45 -13.60 21.82
N ALA A 418 -8.70 -14.13 22.80
CA ALA A 418 -8.67 -13.63 24.17
C ALA A 418 -7.27 -13.13 24.52
N THR A 419 -7.17 -11.95 25.11
CA THR A 419 -5.93 -11.41 25.68
C THR A 419 -5.91 -11.72 27.17
N ILE A 420 -4.88 -12.42 27.60
CA ILE A 420 -4.66 -12.80 28.99
C ILE A 420 -3.65 -11.84 29.62
N THR A 421 -4.03 -11.22 30.74
CA THR A 421 -3.16 -10.38 31.55
C THR A 421 -2.72 -11.14 32.79
N VAL A 422 -1.41 -11.31 32.96
CA VAL A 422 -0.78 -11.99 34.10
C VAL A 422 -0.07 -10.93 34.93
N ILE A 423 -0.39 -10.86 36.23
CA ILE A 423 0.22 -9.92 37.16
C ILE A 423 0.98 -10.72 38.23
N VAL A 424 2.24 -10.35 38.47
CA VAL A 424 2.99 -10.78 39.66
C VAL A 424 3.12 -9.59 40.59
N GLU A 425 2.71 -9.77 41.83
CA GLU A 425 2.79 -8.79 42.90
C GLU A 425 3.77 -9.28 43.97
N ASP A 426 4.69 -8.42 44.39
CA ASP A 426 5.61 -8.58 45.50
C ASP A 426 5.10 -7.82 46.72
N GLY A 427 5.26 -8.42 47.91
CA GLY A 427 4.80 -7.85 49.19
C GLY A 427 5.67 -6.70 49.72
N GLY A 428 6.48 -6.06 48.87
CA GLY A 428 7.27 -4.90 49.25
C GLY A 428 8.36 -5.17 50.28
N LEU A 429 8.76 -4.12 50.99
CA LEU A 429 9.79 -4.16 52.03
C LEU A 429 9.29 -4.77 53.34
N ASP A 430 8.00 -4.62 53.64
CA ASP A 430 7.39 -5.19 54.83
C ASP A 430 7.00 -6.68 54.68
N GLY A 431 6.93 -7.17 53.44
CA GLY A 431 6.58 -8.55 53.11
C GLY A 431 5.10 -8.85 53.37
N ASP A 432 4.21 -7.86 53.42
CA ASP A 432 2.78 -8.03 53.66
C ASP A 432 1.95 -7.66 52.41
N MET A 433 1.40 -8.69 51.77
CA MET A 433 0.54 -8.57 50.59
C MET A 433 -0.75 -7.77 50.79
N GLN A 434 -1.10 -7.41 52.03
CA GLN A 434 -2.27 -6.60 52.35
C GLN A 434 -1.95 -5.10 52.41
N THR A 435 -0.68 -4.73 52.60
CA THR A 435 -0.21 -3.35 52.64
C THR A 435 0.28 -2.94 51.25
N THR A 436 -0.67 -2.65 50.36
CA THR A 436 -0.39 -2.29 48.95
C THR A 436 0.44 -1.01 48.73
N ARG A 437 1.00 -0.39 49.77
CA ARG A 437 1.72 0.89 49.70
C ARG A 437 3.16 0.75 49.22
N ASP A 438 3.79 -0.39 49.49
CA ASP A 438 5.15 -0.74 49.09
C ASP A 438 5.21 -2.00 48.23
N ASN A 439 4.05 -2.63 47.95
CA ASN A 439 3.97 -3.70 46.97
C ASN A 439 4.46 -3.21 45.61
N ASP A 440 5.20 -4.08 44.94
CA ASP A 440 5.65 -3.89 43.58
C ASP A 440 4.90 -4.86 42.67
N THR A 441 4.63 -4.47 41.43
CA THR A 441 3.90 -5.31 40.48
C THR A 441 4.53 -5.28 39.11
N THR A 442 4.58 -6.44 38.46
CA THR A 442 4.93 -6.57 37.05
C THR A 442 3.82 -7.31 36.32
N GLN A 443 3.64 -6.98 35.04
CA GLN A 443 2.61 -7.60 34.21
C GLN A 443 3.17 -8.12 32.88
N ARG A 444 2.54 -9.18 32.37
CA ARG A 444 2.71 -9.68 31.00
C ARG A 444 1.35 -9.92 30.39
N ILE A 445 1.25 -9.62 29.11
CA ILE A 445 0.08 -9.91 28.30
C ILE A 445 0.45 -10.88 27.19
N PHE A 446 -0.43 -11.82 26.88
CA PHE A 446 -0.30 -12.68 25.70
C PHE A 446 -1.69 -13.00 25.14
N LYS A 447 -1.74 -13.29 23.84
CA LYS A 447 -2.97 -13.64 23.13
C LYS A 447 -3.15 -15.15 23.09
N VAL A 448 -4.38 -15.60 23.31
CA VAL A 448 -4.86 -16.95 23.00
C VAL A 448 -5.81 -16.82 21.82
N ILE A 449 -5.43 -17.42 20.69
CA ILE A 449 -6.17 -17.44 19.43
C ILE A 449 -6.81 -18.82 19.32
N VAL A 450 -8.13 -18.89 19.27
CA VAL A 450 -8.89 -20.13 19.10
C VAL A 450 -9.46 -20.15 17.69
N ASN A 451 -8.89 -20.97 16.81
CA ASN A 451 -9.29 -21.08 15.42
C ASN A 451 -10.59 -21.85 15.30
N TYR A 452 -11.53 -21.32 14.50
CA TYR A 452 -12.74 -22.04 14.12
C TYR A 452 -12.41 -23.33 13.36
N SER A 453 -13.11 -24.43 13.67
CA SER A 453 -12.86 -25.75 13.07
C SER A 453 -13.93 -26.21 12.07
N GLY A 454 -14.98 -25.42 11.86
CA GLY A 454 -16.03 -25.68 10.87
C GLY A 454 -15.65 -25.24 9.44
N GLU A 455 -16.57 -25.50 8.51
CA GLU A 455 -16.42 -25.06 7.11
C GLU A 455 -16.61 -23.54 7.01
N PRO A 456 -15.82 -22.83 6.18
CA PRO A 456 -16.01 -21.40 5.94
C PRO A 456 -17.41 -21.09 5.41
N ILE A 457 -17.97 -19.96 5.84
CA ILE A 457 -19.29 -19.50 5.39
C ILE A 457 -19.15 -18.87 4.00
N PRO A 458 -19.96 -19.30 3.01
CA PRO A 458 -19.96 -18.67 1.69
C PRO A 458 -20.62 -17.30 1.73
N VAL A 459 -19.94 -16.32 1.15
CA VAL A 459 -20.46 -14.97 0.89
C VAL A 459 -20.25 -14.64 -0.59
N VAL A 460 -21.29 -14.14 -1.24
CA VAL A 460 -21.24 -13.75 -2.65
C VAL A 460 -21.15 -12.22 -2.74
N ILE A 461 -20.27 -11.72 -3.61
CA ILE A 461 -20.18 -10.32 -4.01
C ILE A 461 -20.73 -10.21 -5.44
N ASP A 462 -21.79 -9.45 -5.65
CA ASP A 462 -22.42 -9.25 -6.95
C ASP A 462 -22.30 -7.80 -7.40
N LEU A 463 -21.76 -7.60 -8.60
CA LEU A 463 -21.63 -6.27 -9.22
C LEU A 463 -22.79 -5.99 -10.18
N ARG A 464 -23.40 -4.80 -10.10
CA ARG A 464 -24.49 -4.38 -11.00
C ARG A 464 -24.28 -3.00 -11.60
N VAL A 465 -24.35 -2.89 -12.92
CA VAL A 465 -24.28 -1.60 -13.62
C VAL A 465 -25.69 -1.07 -13.87
N VAL A 466 -26.01 0.10 -13.35
CA VAL A 466 -27.36 0.71 -13.40
C VAL A 466 -27.30 2.18 -13.82
N ASN A 467 -28.36 2.69 -14.45
CA ASN A 467 -28.44 4.09 -14.88
C ASN A 467 -28.82 5.06 -13.74
N SER A 468 -29.48 4.54 -12.70
CA SER A 468 -29.89 5.29 -11.53
C SER A 468 -29.73 4.42 -10.28
N PRO A 469 -29.37 5.00 -9.11
CA PRO A 469 -29.21 4.27 -7.86
C PRO A 469 -30.42 3.40 -7.53
N THR A 470 -30.20 2.12 -7.26
CA THR A 470 -31.23 1.18 -6.81
C THR A 470 -31.79 1.62 -5.47
N THR A 471 -33.13 1.55 -5.34
CA THR A 471 -33.82 1.85 -4.09
C THR A 471 -33.73 0.66 -3.15
N THR A 472 -33.15 0.86 -1.97
CA THR A 472 -33.00 -0.15 -0.91
C THR A 472 -34.06 0.03 0.18
N GLN A 473 -34.18 -0.98 1.05
CA GLN A 473 -34.80 -0.84 2.35
C GLN A 473 -34.01 0.14 3.25
N GLN A 474 -34.56 0.45 4.43
CA GLN A 474 -33.97 1.45 5.34
C GLN A 474 -32.60 1.02 5.90
N ASP A 475 -32.40 -0.28 6.03
CA ASP A 475 -31.17 -0.97 6.43
C ASP A 475 -30.19 -1.20 5.27
N GLY A 476 -30.56 -0.85 4.03
CA GLY A 476 -29.71 -1.02 2.85
C GLY A 476 -29.90 -2.34 2.12
N GLU A 477 -30.87 -3.19 2.52
CA GLU A 477 -31.12 -4.48 1.88
C GLU A 477 -32.08 -4.41 0.69
N ALA A 478 -31.99 -5.40 -0.20
CA ALA A 478 -32.91 -5.66 -1.28
C ALA A 478 -33.14 -7.17 -1.46
N THR A 479 -34.38 -7.58 -1.69
CA THR A 479 -34.75 -9.00 -1.87
C THR A 479 -34.39 -9.55 -3.26
N THR A 480 -34.08 -8.66 -4.20
CA THR A 480 -33.67 -9.02 -5.58
C THR A 480 -32.66 -8.00 -6.09
N LEU A 481 -31.65 -8.47 -6.82
CA LEU A 481 -30.70 -7.59 -7.50
C LEU A 481 -31.36 -6.83 -8.65
N PRO A 482 -30.93 -5.59 -8.92
CA PRO A 482 -31.30 -4.88 -10.14
C PRO A 482 -30.72 -5.59 -11.38
N ALA A 483 -31.37 -5.37 -12.53
CA ALA A 483 -30.84 -5.85 -13.81
C ALA A 483 -29.64 -4.99 -14.25
N ASN A 484 -28.61 -5.63 -14.83
CA ASN A 484 -27.54 -4.91 -15.50
C ASN A 484 -28.07 -4.11 -16.70
N LEU A 485 -27.46 -2.96 -16.96
CA LEU A 485 -27.59 -2.32 -18.26
C LEU A 485 -26.98 -3.22 -19.34
N ASN A 486 -27.67 -3.38 -20.47
CA ASN A 486 -27.10 -4.11 -21.60
C ASN A 486 -26.04 -3.29 -22.36
N ARG A 487 -26.00 -1.97 -22.13
CA ARG A 487 -25.03 -1.04 -22.70
C ARG A 487 -24.89 0.23 -21.86
N VAL A 488 -23.72 0.83 -21.94
CA VAL A 488 -23.48 2.23 -21.56
C VAL A 488 -22.86 2.95 -22.75
N ASP A 489 -23.18 4.22 -22.91
CA ASP A 489 -22.65 5.05 -23.99
C ASP A 489 -21.46 5.86 -23.45
N GLU A 490 -20.44 6.13 -24.28
CA GLU A 490 -19.21 6.81 -23.86
C GLU A 490 -19.44 8.08 -23.03
N TRP A 491 -20.40 8.93 -23.40
CA TRP A 491 -20.65 10.21 -22.69
C TRP A 491 -21.69 10.08 -21.57
N SER A 492 -22.21 8.88 -21.35
CA SER A 492 -23.22 8.63 -20.33
C SER A 492 -22.58 8.41 -18.96
N SER A 493 -23.31 8.78 -17.91
CA SER A 493 -22.91 8.52 -16.54
C SER A 493 -23.81 7.46 -15.91
N TYR A 494 -23.21 6.51 -15.20
CA TYR A 494 -23.89 5.35 -14.64
C TYR A 494 -23.34 5.03 -13.25
N TRP A 495 -23.93 4.04 -12.59
CA TRP A 495 -23.51 3.58 -11.28
C TRP A 495 -23.11 2.12 -11.37
N LEU A 496 -22.03 1.76 -10.69
CA LEU A 496 -21.70 0.39 -10.35
C LEU A 496 -22.09 0.15 -8.89
N GLU A 497 -22.98 -0.80 -8.63
CA GLU A 497 -23.40 -1.18 -7.30
C GLU A 497 -22.76 -2.50 -6.89
N VAL A 498 -22.19 -2.53 -5.69
CA VAL A 498 -21.56 -3.71 -5.09
C VAL A 498 -22.49 -4.25 -4.02
N TRP A 499 -22.96 -5.48 -4.21
CA TRP A 499 -23.89 -6.15 -3.31
C TRP A 499 -23.21 -7.34 -2.64
N VAL A 500 -23.52 -7.58 -1.36
CA VAL A 500 -23.01 -8.73 -0.60
C VAL A 500 -24.17 -9.54 -0.01
N ILE A 501 -24.03 -10.87 0.00
CA ILE A 501 -25.07 -11.78 0.52
C ILE A 501 -24.47 -13.07 1.08
N THR A 502 -25.09 -13.60 2.13
CA THR A 502 -24.87 -14.97 2.62
C THR A 502 -26.20 -15.68 2.90
N ASP A 503 -26.28 -16.98 2.66
CA ASP A 503 -27.45 -17.80 3.00
C ASP A 503 -27.37 -18.39 4.41
N ASP A 504 -26.25 -18.22 5.12
CA ASP A 504 -26.02 -18.86 6.41
C ASP A 504 -26.50 -17.99 7.58
N ALA A 505 -27.63 -18.34 8.17
CA ALA A 505 -28.18 -17.65 9.34
C ALA A 505 -27.29 -17.72 10.59
N SER A 506 -26.31 -18.64 10.65
CA SER A 506 -25.35 -18.71 11.76
C SER A 506 -24.29 -17.62 11.70
N SER A 507 -24.11 -16.96 10.55
CA SER A 507 -23.21 -15.80 10.37
C SER A 507 -23.56 -14.60 11.25
N GLN A 508 -24.84 -14.48 11.67
CA GLN A 508 -25.41 -13.29 12.30
C GLN A 508 -25.30 -12.01 11.45
N GLY A 509 -25.04 -12.16 10.15
CA GLY A 509 -24.93 -11.08 9.17
C GLY A 509 -23.50 -10.70 8.83
N ILE A 510 -23.38 -9.85 7.80
CA ILE A 510 -22.14 -9.21 7.39
C ILE A 510 -21.81 -8.10 8.39
N ASP A 511 -20.56 -8.03 8.84
CA ASP A 511 -20.06 -7.03 9.79
C ASP A 511 -19.15 -6.00 9.10
N PHE A 512 -18.23 -6.49 8.27
CA PHE A 512 -17.24 -5.68 7.58
C PHE A 512 -17.03 -6.18 6.16
N VAL A 513 -16.84 -5.26 5.21
CA VAL A 513 -16.45 -5.56 3.83
C VAL A 513 -15.30 -4.64 3.45
N SER A 514 -14.27 -5.21 2.85
CA SER A 514 -13.14 -4.50 2.23
C SER A 514 -12.77 -5.17 0.91
N LEU A 515 -12.48 -4.38 -0.12
CA LEU A 515 -12.02 -4.88 -1.41
C LEU A 515 -11.28 -3.81 -2.21
N ASN A 516 -10.55 -4.26 -3.23
CA ASN A 516 -10.07 -3.41 -4.33
C ASN A 516 -10.94 -3.65 -5.56
N LEU A 517 -11.24 -2.60 -6.31
CA LEU A 517 -12.05 -2.70 -7.53
C LEU A 517 -11.27 -2.16 -8.73
N ASN A 518 -11.05 -3.00 -9.73
CA ASN A 518 -10.46 -2.59 -11.01
C ASN A 518 -11.54 -2.09 -11.97
N TYR A 519 -11.14 -1.20 -12.89
CA TYR A 519 -11.92 -0.75 -14.04
C TYR A 519 -10.99 -0.25 -15.15
N GLN A 520 -11.51 -0.16 -16.38
CA GLN A 520 -10.77 0.40 -17.51
C GLN A 520 -10.83 1.93 -17.48
N THR A 521 -9.89 2.55 -16.76
CA THR A 521 -9.78 4.03 -16.65
C THR A 521 -9.72 4.72 -18.01
N ALA A 522 -9.14 4.09 -19.04
CA ALA A 522 -9.11 4.67 -20.39
C ALA A 522 -10.51 5.00 -20.96
N TYR A 523 -11.57 4.35 -20.46
CA TYR A 523 -12.94 4.51 -20.94
C TYR A 523 -13.85 5.27 -19.98
N THR A 524 -13.51 5.32 -18.69
CA THR A 524 -14.39 5.90 -17.66
C THR A 524 -13.63 6.14 -16.37
N THR A 525 -14.00 7.21 -15.68
CA THR A 525 -13.47 7.57 -14.37
C THR A 525 -14.50 7.34 -13.26
N GLY A 526 -14.07 6.75 -12.13
CA GLY A 526 -14.85 6.74 -10.89
C GLY A 526 -14.82 8.13 -10.21
N THR A 527 -15.96 8.78 -10.02
CA THR A 527 -16.01 10.18 -9.53
C THR A 527 -16.51 10.34 -8.09
N SER A 528 -17.32 9.40 -7.60
CA SER A 528 -17.81 9.41 -6.21
C SER A 528 -18.25 8.03 -5.74
N ILE A 529 -18.24 7.82 -4.43
CA ILE A 529 -18.67 6.58 -3.79
C ILE A 529 -19.75 6.90 -2.76
N GLU A 530 -20.81 6.11 -2.73
CA GLU A 530 -21.86 6.15 -1.72
C GLU A 530 -21.97 4.77 -1.06
N TYR A 531 -21.72 4.69 0.25
CA TYR A 531 -21.94 3.46 1.01
C TYR A 531 -23.43 3.14 1.18
N GLY A 532 -23.76 1.86 1.24
CA GLY A 532 -25.11 1.41 1.55
C GLY A 532 -25.51 1.77 2.98
N ALA A 533 -26.82 1.90 3.21
CA ALA A 533 -27.35 2.44 4.47
C ALA A 533 -27.00 1.61 5.73
N GLY A 534 -26.68 0.32 5.58
CA GLY A 534 -26.24 -0.54 6.67
C GLY A 534 -24.80 -0.27 7.13
N PHE A 535 -23.93 0.24 6.25
CA PHE A 535 -22.52 0.47 6.52
C PHE A 535 -22.29 1.91 7.02
N THR A 536 -22.05 2.08 8.31
CA THR A 536 -22.10 3.39 8.99
C THR A 536 -20.82 3.78 9.73
N SER A 537 -19.85 2.86 9.87
CA SER A 537 -18.55 3.11 10.49
C SER A 537 -17.40 2.64 9.59
N LEU A 538 -16.18 3.08 9.93
CA LEU A 538 -14.92 2.69 9.28
C LEU A 538 -14.93 2.78 7.74
N GLN A 539 -15.63 3.78 7.20
CA GLN A 539 -15.67 4.07 5.78
C GLN A 539 -14.30 4.58 5.31
N MET A 540 -13.68 3.82 4.41
CA MET A 540 -12.39 4.14 3.80
C MET A 540 -12.50 3.97 2.29
N GLU A 541 -12.09 4.99 1.54
CA GLU A 541 -12.07 4.93 0.09
C GLU A 541 -10.87 5.68 -0.48
N SER A 542 -10.30 5.16 -1.57
CA SER A 542 -9.35 5.88 -2.40
C SER A 542 -9.57 5.53 -3.87
N ILE A 543 -9.90 6.53 -4.69
CA ILE A 543 -10.02 6.35 -6.13
C ILE A 543 -8.67 6.72 -6.77
N ASN A 544 -7.99 5.73 -7.35
CA ASN A 544 -6.75 5.90 -8.09
C ASN A 544 -7.01 5.70 -9.59
N ASP A 545 -7.62 6.73 -10.19
CA ASP A 545 -8.03 6.70 -11.59
C ASP A 545 -6.86 6.49 -12.54
N GLN A 546 -5.69 7.08 -12.29
CA GLN A 546 -4.48 6.85 -13.10
C GLN A 546 -4.11 5.37 -13.28
N SER A 547 -4.47 4.53 -12.31
CA SER A 547 -4.24 3.08 -12.37
C SER A 547 -5.47 2.24 -12.72
N GLY A 548 -6.66 2.85 -12.77
CA GLY A 548 -7.94 2.15 -12.93
C GLY A 548 -8.31 1.29 -11.73
N ILE A 549 -7.98 1.74 -10.51
CA ILE A 549 -8.21 0.98 -9.28
C ILE A 549 -8.89 1.88 -8.23
N ILE A 550 -9.89 1.33 -7.55
CA ILE A 550 -10.38 1.86 -6.28
C ILE A 550 -9.76 1.00 -5.17
N GLU A 551 -8.88 1.63 -4.38
CA GLU A 551 -8.08 0.96 -3.36
C GLU A 551 -8.72 1.06 -1.98
N ASN A 552 -8.63 -0.01 -1.21
CA ASN A 552 -9.07 -0.11 0.18
C ASN A 552 -10.51 0.36 0.40
N LEU A 553 -11.41 0.04 -0.54
CA LEU A 553 -12.83 0.36 -0.39
C LEU A 553 -13.39 -0.50 0.74
N ALA A 554 -13.65 0.10 1.89
CA ALA A 554 -14.02 -0.62 3.10
C ALA A 554 -15.07 0.10 3.94
N ALA A 555 -15.94 -0.66 4.61
CA ALA A 555 -16.85 -0.13 5.63
C ALA A 555 -17.37 -1.22 6.57
N GLU A 556 -17.88 -0.79 7.73
CA GLU A 556 -18.41 -1.64 8.81
C GLU A 556 -19.88 -1.28 9.12
N THR A 557 -20.65 -2.29 9.54
CA THR A 557 -21.99 -2.16 10.11
C THR A 557 -21.99 -2.50 11.60
N ASN A 558 -22.84 -1.82 12.38
CA ASN A 558 -23.08 -2.17 13.80
C ASN A 558 -24.41 -2.93 13.99
N ALA A 559 -25.10 -3.24 12.90
CA ALA A 559 -26.36 -3.96 12.89
C ALA A 559 -26.13 -5.45 12.66
N VAL A 560 -26.92 -6.26 13.36
CA VAL A 560 -26.94 -7.72 13.20
C VAL A 560 -28.00 -8.12 12.17
N ASP A 561 -27.87 -9.34 11.66
CA ASP A 561 -28.79 -9.99 10.71
C ASP A 561 -28.77 -9.43 9.27
N LEU A 562 -27.92 -8.44 8.95
CA LEU A 562 -27.85 -7.86 7.61
C LEU A 562 -27.11 -8.75 6.61
N GLY A 563 -27.62 -8.83 5.38
CA GLY A 563 -27.06 -9.63 4.29
C GLY A 563 -27.38 -11.11 4.38
N ILE A 564 -28.24 -11.54 5.30
CA ILE A 564 -28.70 -12.93 5.42
C ILE A 564 -29.89 -13.14 4.49
N SER A 565 -29.73 -13.94 3.44
CA SER A 565 -30.74 -14.28 2.43
C SER A 565 -31.28 -13.10 1.60
N ASP A 566 -31.00 -11.85 2.00
CA ASP A 566 -31.25 -10.63 1.25
C ASP A 566 -29.91 -9.98 0.82
N TYR A 567 -29.92 -9.28 -0.32
CA TYR A 567 -28.73 -8.60 -0.83
C TYR A 567 -28.53 -7.29 -0.09
N LEU A 568 -27.40 -7.17 0.60
CA LEU A 568 -27.01 -5.95 1.28
C LEU A 568 -26.17 -5.09 0.34
N LEU A 569 -26.58 -3.83 0.13
CA LEU A 569 -25.77 -2.89 -0.64
C LEU A 569 -24.53 -2.53 0.18
N PHE A 570 -23.34 -2.85 -0.32
CA PHE A 570 -22.08 -2.42 0.29
C PHE A 570 -21.76 -0.97 -0.09
N ALA A 571 -21.62 -0.71 -1.38
CA ALA A 571 -21.35 0.61 -1.91
C ALA A 571 -21.85 0.73 -3.34
N ARG A 572 -22.04 1.96 -3.80
CA ARG A 572 -22.22 2.29 -5.22
C ARG A 572 -21.22 3.35 -5.65
N ILE A 573 -20.63 3.16 -6.81
CA ILE A 573 -19.62 4.02 -7.39
C ILE A 573 -20.20 4.71 -8.62
N ARG A 574 -20.09 6.03 -8.67
CA ARG A 574 -20.46 6.83 -9.84
C ARG A 574 -19.33 6.78 -10.86
N PHE A 575 -19.67 6.39 -12.08
CA PHE A 575 -18.77 6.43 -13.22
C PHE A 575 -19.24 7.47 -14.23
N GLU A 576 -18.29 8.28 -14.69
CA GLU A 576 -18.49 9.36 -15.67
C GLU A 576 -17.37 9.32 -16.72
N SER A 577 -17.55 10.04 -17.81
CA SER A 577 -16.51 10.23 -18.83
C SER A 577 -15.93 11.64 -18.66
N LEU A 578 -14.66 11.70 -18.25
CA LEU A 578 -13.89 12.94 -18.06
C LEU A 578 -13.03 13.25 -19.29
N ASP A 579 -12.29 14.37 -19.23
CA ASP A 579 -11.47 14.87 -20.35
C ASP A 579 -10.36 13.90 -20.79
N GLU A 580 -9.92 12.99 -19.90
CA GLU A 580 -8.89 11.99 -20.19
C GLU A 580 -9.46 10.64 -20.70
N ASP A 581 -10.77 10.44 -20.61
CA ASP A 581 -11.45 9.20 -20.98
C ASP A 581 -11.90 9.25 -22.44
N SER A 582 -11.65 8.19 -23.21
CA SER A 582 -12.09 8.12 -24.62
C SER A 582 -12.42 6.70 -25.03
N VAL A 583 -13.58 6.53 -25.66
CA VAL A 583 -13.94 5.30 -26.37
C VAL A 583 -14.00 5.65 -27.85
N ASP A 584 -12.86 5.48 -28.51
CA ASP A 584 -12.67 5.92 -29.90
C ASP A 584 -13.47 5.07 -30.89
N LEU A 585 -13.93 5.70 -31.97
CA LEU A 585 -14.46 5.01 -33.13
C LEU A 585 -13.33 4.26 -33.88
N ASP A 586 -13.39 2.93 -33.92
CA ASP A 586 -12.42 2.11 -34.66
C ASP A 586 -12.74 2.15 -36.16
N LEU A 587 -12.29 3.22 -36.81
CA LEU A 587 -12.43 3.44 -38.25
C LEU A 587 -11.70 2.41 -39.10
N GLU A 588 -10.59 1.85 -38.60
CA GLU A 588 -9.75 0.90 -39.34
C GLU A 588 -10.43 -0.46 -39.47
N ASN A 589 -11.00 -0.98 -38.38
CA ASN A 589 -11.70 -2.26 -38.38
C ASN A 589 -13.22 -2.11 -38.54
N GLN A 590 -13.71 -0.88 -38.68
CA GLN A 590 -15.14 -0.55 -38.81
C GLN A 590 -15.97 -1.05 -37.62
N ARG A 591 -15.48 -0.78 -36.40
CA ARG A 591 -16.10 -1.21 -35.13
C ARG A 591 -16.37 -0.02 -34.23
N ILE A 592 -17.36 -0.15 -33.36
CA ILE A 592 -17.77 0.91 -32.43
C ILE A 592 -17.93 0.42 -30.98
N GLY A 593 -17.69 -0.86 -30.74
CA GLY A 593 -17.84 -1.54 -29.45
C GLY A 593 -18.35 -2.98 -29.61
N PRO A 594 -18.80 -3.64 -28.53
CA PRO A 594 -18.69 -3.20 -27.15
C PRO A 594 -17.24 -3.31 -26.63
N HIS A 595 -16.82 -2.35 -25.82
CA HIS A 595 -15.60 -2.44 -25.01
C HIS A 595 -15.93 -2.91 -23.60
N ASP A 596 -15.05 -3.73 -23.03
CA ASP A 596 -15.18 -4.22 -21.65
C ASP A 596 -14.80 -3.11 -20.66
N LEU A 597 -15.63 -2.92 -19.64
CA LEU A 597 -15.40 -1.94 -18.56
C LEU A 597 -14.38 -2.45 -17.53
N GLY A 598 -14.02 -3.74 -17.56
CA GLY A 598 -12.95 -4.32 -16.74
C GLY A 598 -13.24 -4.36 -15.24
N PHE A 599 -14.53 -4.37 -14.86
CA PHE A 599 -14.93 -4.44 -13.46
C PHE A 599 -14.59 -5.80 -12.85
N ASP A 600 -13.62 -5.77 -11.93
CA ASP A 600 -13.13 -6.96 -11.24
C ASP A 600 -12.82 -6.67 -9.78
N VAL A 601 -13.19 -7.59 -8.90
CA VAL A 601 -13.00 -7.46 -7.45
C VAL A 601 -11.73 -8.20 -7.06
N ASN A 602 -10.79 -7.49 -6.44
CA ASN A 602 -9.54 -8.04 -5.94
C ASN A 602 -9.46 -7.96 -4.42
N ASP A 603 -8.78 -8.96 -3.84
CA ASP A 603 -8.50 -9.07 -2.41
C ASP A 603 -9.72 -8.79 -1.51
N PRO A 604 -10.89 -9.43 -1.74
CA PRO A 604 -12.05 -9.21 -0.90
C PRO A 604 -11.83 -9.80 0.51
N GLU A 605 -11.95 -8.96 1.52
CA GLU A 605 -11.98 -9.34 2.93
C GLU A 605 -13.36 -9.06 3.50
N ILE A 606 -14.01 -10.09 4.02
CA ILE A 606 -15.33 -9.99 4.65
C ILE A 606 -15.25 -10.55 6.06
N MET A 607 -15.76 -9.81 7.04
CA MET A 607 -16.00 -10.31 8.39
C MET A 607 -17.50 -10.44 8.63
N LEU A 608 -17.86 -11.50 9.33
CA LEU A 608 -19.23 -11.76 9.77
C LEU A 608 -19.36 -11.36 11.23
N VAL A 609 -20.58 -11.03 11.65
CA VAL A 609 -20.87 -10.69 13.05
C VAL A 609 -20.51 -11.84 14.00
N ALA A 610 -20.65 -13.09 13.53
CA ALA A 610 -20.25 -14.29 14.27
C ALA A 610 -18.74 -14.62 14.21
N GLU A 611 -17.92 -13.81 13.52
CA GLU A 611 -16.47 -13.98 13.34
C GLU A 611 -16.04 -15.34 12.73
N TYR A 612 -16.95 -16.01 12.02
CA TYR A 612 -16.62 -17.25 11.31
C TYR A 612 -15.81 -16.95 10.04
N PRO A 613 -14.86 -17.83 9.67
CA PRO A 613 -14.09 -17.66 8.44
C PRO A 613 -15.03 -17.66 7.23
N VAL A 614 -14.72 -16.79 6.26
CA VAL A 614 -15.52 -16.59 5.04
C VAL A 614 -14.79 -17.17 3.83
N ILE A 615 -15.55 -17.76 2.92
CA ILE A 615 -15.11 -17.97 1.54
C ILE A 615 -15.93 -17.05 0.63
N THR A 616 -15.24 -16.22 -0.14
CA THR A 616 -15.86 -15.22 -1.02
C THR A 616 -15.92 -15.72 -2.46
N ASP A 617 -17.04 -15.43 -3.12
CA ASP A 617 -17.22 -15.63 -4.56
C ASP A 617 -17.68 -14.30 -5.19
N SER A 618 -16.91 -13.76 -6.13
CA SER A 618 -17.18 -12.46 -6.75
C SER A 618 -17.68 -12.62 -8.18
N GLN A 619 -18.80 -11.98 -8.48
CA GLN A 619 -19.48 -12.02 -9.77
C GLN A 619 -19.40 -10.66 -10.46
N SER A 620 -18.60 -10.59 -11.53
CA SER A 620 -18.50 -9.41 -12.40
C SER A 620 -19.84 -9.11 -13.11
N PRO A 621 -20.10 -7.84 -13.46
CA PRO A 621 -21.33 -7.48 -14.15
C PRO A 621 -21.31 -8.05 -15.57
N SER A 622 -22.12 -9.07 -15.83
CA SER A 622 -22.22 -9.68 -17.16
C SER A 622 -23.14 -8.89 -18.09
N GLY A 623 -22.73 -8.77 -19.35
CA GLY A 623 -23.57 -8.25 -20.43
C GLY A 623 -23.57 -6.73 -20.62
N THR A 624 -22.83 -5.97 -19.81
CA THR A 624 -22.68 -4.51 -19.97
C THR A 624 -21.37 -4.19 -20.71
N GLY A 625 -21.46 -3.56 -21.87
CA GLY A 625 -20.31 -2.99 -22.57
C GLY A 625 -20.47 -1.50 -22.83
N ILE A 626 -19.35 -0.80 -22.99
CA ILE A 626 -19.32 0.61 -23.37
C ILE A 626 -19.13 0.76 -24.89
N TRP A 627 -19.82 1.75 -25.47
CA TRP A 627 -19.88 1.98 -26.91
C TRP A 627 -19.50 3.41 -27.26
N ALA A 628 -18.70 3.57 -28.32
CA ALA A 628 -18.28 4.86 -28.87
C ALA A 628 -19.46 5.62 -29.50
N ASN A 629 -19.38 6.95 -29.54
CA ASN A 629 -20.44 7.77 -30.11
C ASN A 629 -20.33 7.90 -31.64
N PRO A 630 -21.22 7.31 -32.46
CA PRO A 630 -21.13 7.34 -33.93
C PRO A 630 -21.28 8.75 -34.55
N TYR A 631 -21.80 9.72 -33.80
CA TYR A 631 -22.02 11.07 -34.30
C TYR A 631 -20.78 11.95 -34.22
N ASP A 632 -19.79 11.58 -33.39
CA ASP A 632 -18.49 12.25 -33.28
C ASP A 632 -17.50 11.54 -34.20
N LEU A 633 -17.62 11.81 -35.50
CA LEU A 633 -16.90 11.07 -36.54
C LEU A 633 -15.40 11.30 -36.49
N ASN A 634 -14.93 12.34 -35.79
CA ASN A 634 -13.51 12.62 -35.67
C ASN A 634 -12.99 12.55 -34.23
N ASP A 635 -13.74 11.90 -33.33
CA ASP A 635 -13.40 11.62 -31.94
C ASP A 635 -12.80 12.86 -31.23
N ASP A 636 -13.40 14.05 -31.41
CA ASP A 636 -12.96 15.30 -30.74
C ASP A 636 -13.87 15.80 -29.61
N ASP A 637 -14.67 14.87 -29.09
CA ASP A 637 -15.63 14.97 -27.99
C ASP A 637 -16.80 15.91 -28.27
N LYS A 638 -17.02 16.27 -29.54
CA LYS A 638 -17.95 17.33 -29.94
C LYS A 638 -18.56 17.07 -31.30
N ILE A 639 -19.87 16.91 -31.34
CA ILE A 639 -20.63 16.82 -32.60
C ILE A 639 -20.75 18.22 -33.21
N ASN A 640 -19.88 18.57 -34.15
CA ASN A 640 -19.78 19.93 -34.67
C ASN A 640 -19.56 20.01 -36.19
N TYR A 641 -19.15 21.18 -36.68
CA TYR A 641 -18.97 21.42 -38.12
C TYR A 641 -17.87 20.54 -38.73
N ARG A 642 -16.94 20.03 -37.93
CA ARG A 642 -15.87 19.13 -38.36
C ARG A 642 -16.44 17.77 -38.74
N ASP A 643 -17.30 17.20 -37.90
CA ASP A 643 -18.03 15.96 -38.20
C ASP A 643 -19.00 16.16 -39.36
N LEU A 644 -19.66 17.33 -39.42
CA LEU A 644 -20.52 17.66 -40.55
C LEU A 644 -19.75 17.66 -41.88
N ILE A 645 -18.52 18.16 -41.89
CA ILE A 645 -17.67 18.14 -43.08
C ILE A 645 -17.32 16.69 -43.45
N ARG A 646 -17.07 15.80 -42.47
CA ARG A 646 -16.82 14.37 -42.72
C ARG A 646 -18.05 13.70 -43.33
N LEU A 647 -19.22 13.86 -42.72
CA LEU A 647 -20.49 13.31 -43.20
C LEU A 647 -20.83 13.82 -44.60
N VAL A 648 -20.73 15.14 -44.84
CA VAL A 648 -20.99 15.72 -46.16
C VAL A 648 -19.97 15.25 -47.21
N GLY A 649 -18.73 14.96 -46.80
CA GLY A 649 -17.68 14.44 -47.67
C GLY A 649 -18.00 13.06 -48.27
N VAL A 650 -18.79 12.26 -47.58
CA VAL A 650 -19.25 10.93 -48.02
C VAL A 650 -20.75 10.92 -48.40
N TYR A 651 -21.38 12.08 -48.50
CA TYR A 651 -22.80 12.18 -48.82
C TYR A 651 -23.12 11.65 -50.23
N GLY A 652 -24.11 10.76 -50.30
CA GLY A 652 -24.53 10.08 -51.53
C GLY A 652 -23.72 8.83 -51.87
N THR A 653 -22.76 8.44 -51.02
CA THR A 653 -22.01 7.19 -51.18
C THR A 653 -22.80 5.99 -50.66
N ILE A 654 -22.41 4.80 -51.11
CA ILE A 654 -22.84 3.50 -50.58
C ILE A 654 -21.67 2.98 -49.74
N PRO A 655 -21.77 2.88 -48.41
CA PRO A 655 -20.69 2.44 -47.54
C PRO A 655 -19.99 1.17 -47.98
N THR A 656 -20.73 0.12 -48.40
CA THR A 656 -20.12 -1.15 -48.86
C THR A 656 -19.35 -1.05 -50.18
N GLU A 657 -19.55 0.03 -50.94
CA GLU A 657 -18.87 0.26 -52.23
C GLU A 657 -17.91 1.46 -52.17
N SER A 658 -17.71 2.04 -50.98
CA SER A 658 -16.95 3.27 -50.78
C SER A 658 -15.56 2.97 -50.23
N ASP A 659 -14.52 3.55 -50.86
CA ASP A 659 -13.14 3.48 -50.36
C ASP A 659 -12.89 4.46 -49.18
N SER A 660 -13.92 5.07 -48.62
CA SER A 660 -13.78 6.06 -47.54
C SER A 660 -13.93 5.42 -46.16
N ASP A 661 -12.92 5.60 -45.31
CA ASP A 661 -12.88 5.15 -43.91
C ASP A 661 -14.09 5.62 -43.08
N TYR A 662 -14.70 6.77 -43.44
CA TYR A 662 -15.84 7.33 -42.72
C TYR A 662 -17.23 6.90 -43.24
N ALA A 663 -17.33 6.26 -44.41
CA ALA A 663 -18.63 6.06 -45.05
C ALA A 663 -19.55 5.13 -44.23
N TRP A 664 -18.99 4.09 -43.62
CA TRP A 664 -19.73 3.13 -42.78
C TRP A 664 -20.26 3.79 -41.48
N ALA A 665 -19.46 4.63 -40.83
CA ALA A 665 -19.84 5.30 -39.59
C ALA A 665 -20.82 6.47 -39.85
N ALA A 666 -20.65 7.17 -40.97
CA ALA A 666 -21.53 8.26 -41.38
C ALA A 666 -22.92 7.80 -41.86
N ASP A 667 -23.10 6.51 -42.15
CA ASP A 667 -24.41 5.87 -42.34
C ASP A 667 -25.08 5.66 -40.97
N LEU A 668 -25.53 6.78 -40.39
CA LEU A 668 -26.07 6.89 -39.03
C LEU A 668 -27.36 6.10 -38.81
N ASN A 669 -27.93 5.45 -39.83
CA ASN A 669 -29.04 4.53 -39.69
C ASN A 669 -28.77 3.12 -40.26
N GLN A 670 -27.55 2.87 -40.76
CA GLN A 670 -27.10 1.61 -41.35
C GLN A 670 -28.00 1.12 -42.51
N SER A 671 -28.43 2.04 -43.38
CA SER A 671 -29.22 1.69 -44.58
C SER A 671 -28.39 1.33 -45.81
N ASN A 672 -27.07 1.26 -45.64
CA ASN A 672 -26.06 1.19 -46.69
C ASN A 672 -26.13 2.38 -47.67
N ARG A 673 -26.52 3.56 -47.19
CA ARG A 673 -26.44 4.83 -47.92
C ARG A 673 -26.25 5.99 -46.97
N VAL A 674 -25.27 6.85 -47.24
CA VAL A 674 -25.17 8.15 -46.55
C VAL A 674 -26.06 9.15 -47.27
N ASP A 675 -27.23 9.47 -46.70
CA ASP A 675 -28.18 10.37 -47.33
C ASP A 675 -28.77 11.45 -46.38
N TYR A 676 -29.87 12.07 -46.80
CA TYR A 676 -30.49 13.15 -46.03
C TYR A 676 -31.04 12.68 -44.67
N ARG A 677 -31.30 11.38 -44.48
CA ARG A 677 -31.77 10.79 -43.22
C ARG A 677 -30.65 10.77 -42.19
N ASP A 678 -29.42 10.46 -42.59
CA ASP A 678 -28.25 10.52 -41.73
C ASP A 678 -27.93 11.97 -41.37
N LEU A 679 -28.06 12.89 -42.34
CA LEU A 679 -27.93 14.31 -42.05
C LEU A 679 -28.99 14.80 -41.04
N ILE A 680 -30.22 14.29 -41.08
CA ILE A 680 -31.26 14.63 -40.09
C ILE A 680 -30.89 14.10 -38.70
N LEU A 681 -30.43 12.84 -38.62
CA LEU A 681 -29.97 12.23 -37.35
C LEU A 681 -28.80 13.02 -36.77
N PHE A 682 -27.82 13.35 -37.60
CA PHE A 682 -26.66 14.16 -37.23
C PHE A 682 -27.08 15.56 -36.72
N VAL A 683 -27.92 16.28 -37.48
CA VAL A 683 -28.41 17.61 -37.08
C VAL A 683 -29.19 17.57 -35.77
N GLY A 684 -29.88 16.47 -35.47
CA GLY A 684 -30.57 16.26 -34.20
C GLY A 684 -29.66 16.16 -32.97
N ASN A 685 -28.37 15.89 -33.18
CA ASN A 685 -27.34 15.82 -32.15
C ASN A 685 -26.26 16.92 -32.29
N TYR A 686 -26.36 17.80 -33.30
CA TYR A 686 -25.38 18.84 -33.55
C TYR A 686 -25.28 19.83 -32.38
N GLY A 687 -24.05 20.08 -31.93
CA GLY A 687 -23.71 20.96 -30.81
C GLY A 687 -23.67 20.26 -29.45
N LYS A 688 -23.95 18.95 -29.40
CA LYS A 688 -23.73 18.11 -28.21
C LYS A 688 -22.27 17.71 -28.10
N GLY A 689 -21.85 17.34 -26.89
CA GLY A 689 -20.48 16.96 -26.60
C GLY A 689 -20.34 16.39 -25.19
N LYS A 690 -19.21 15.73 -24.95
CA LYS A 690 -18.88 15.03 -23.69
C LYS A 690 -19.04 15.88 -22.42
N VAL A 691 -18.81 17.20 -22.51
CA VAL A 691 -18.90 18.11 -21.35
C VAL A 691 -20.14 19.01 -21.37
N ASP A 692 -20.54 19.51 -22.55
CA ASP A 692 -21.53 20.60 -22.67
C ASP A 692 -23.00 20.09 -22.70
N ASP A 693 -23.25 18.95 -23.35
CA ASP A 693 -24.57 18.27 -23.42
C ASP A 693 -24.37 16.81 -23.85
N THR A 694 -24.36 15.90 -22.88
CA THR A 694 -24.07 14.48 -23.08
C THR A 694 -25.26 13.66 -23.57
N ASN A 695 -26.46 14.25 -23.67
CA ASN A 695 -27.69 13.50 -23.94
C ASN A 695 -27.86 13.24 -25.43
N VAL A 696 -27.11 12.29 -25.99
CA VAL A 696 -27.15 11.92 -27.41
C VAL A 696 -28.40 11.10 -27.74
N ASN A 697 -29.10 11.49 -28.81
CA ASN A 697 -30.29 10.79 -29.29
C ASN A 697 -29.88 9.78 -30.36
N TYR A 698 -29.75 8.51 -29.98
CA TYR A 698 -29.40 7.40 -30.88
C TYR A 698 -30.61 6.87 -31.65
N PRO A 699 -30.42 6.28 -32.84
CA PRO A 699 -31.49 5.60 -33.57
C PRO A 699 -31.83 4.27 -32.87
N ALA A 700 -33.03 3.74 -33.14
CA ALA A 700 -33.53 2.55 -32.44
C ALA A 700 -32.70 1.28 -32.68
N ASN A 701 -31.94 1.23 -33.78
CA ASN A 701 -31.07 0.12 -34.16
C ASN A 701 -29.63 0.27 -33.64
N TYR A 702 -29.31 1.33 -32.91
CA TYR A 702 -28.01 1.49 -32.26
C TYR A 702 -27.98 0.81 -30.88
N PRO A 703 -26.88 0.13 -30.50
CA PRO A 703 -25.65 -0.07 -31.27
C PRO A 703 -25.65 -1.33 -32.15
N ASP A 704 -26.68 -2.16 -32.06
CA ASP A 704 -26.73 -3.50 -32.66
C ASP A 704 -26.40 -3.51 -34.17
N ALA A 705 -26.90 -2.52 -34.92
CA ALA A 705 -26.64 -2.41 -36.36
C ALA A 705 -25.19 -2.07 -36.72
N TRP A 706 -24.38 -1.53 -35.79
CA TRP A 706 -22.96 -1.21 -36.00
C TRP A 706 -22.02 -2.37 -35.60
N ASN A 707 -22.54 -3.47 -35.05
CA ASN A 707 -21.73 -4.58 -34.54
C ASN A 707 -21.45 -5.69 -35.57
N GLN A 708 -21.67 -5.43 -36.87
CA GLN A 708 -21.41 -6.34 -37.99
C GLN A 708 -21.92 -7.80 -37.84
N GLN A 709 -22.94 -8.04 -37.01
CA GLN A 709 -23.62 -9.33 -36.93
C GLN A 709 -24.72 -9.41 -38.01
N LEU A 710 -24.95 -10.61 -38.55
CA LEU A 710 -25.89 -10.81 -39.65
C LEU A 710 -27.34 -10.75 -39.18
N HIS A 711 -28.04 -9.65 -39.48
CA HIS A 711 -29.42 -9.40 -39.05
C HIS A 711 -30.41 -9.24 -40.20
N VAL A 712 -31.65 -9.72 -40.01
CA VAL A 712 -32.78 -9.43 -40.91
C VAL A 712 -33.06 -7.91 -40.90
N SER A 713 -33.18 -7.29 -42.06
CA SER A 713 -33.53 -5.87 -42.19
C SER A 713 -34.97 -5.62 -41.70
N THR A 714 -35.16 -4.78 -40.69
CA THR A 714 -36.48 -4.57 -40.05
C THR A 714 -37.26 -3.36 -40.58
N LEU A 715 -38.59 -3.50 -40.63
CA LEU A 715 -39.54 -2.60 -39.95
C LEU A 715 -40.67 -3.47 -39.35
N PRO A 716 -41.30 -3.06 -38.23
CA PRO A 716 -42.15 -3.93 -37.42
C PRO A 716 -43.51 -4.17 -38.08
N LEU A 717 -43.91 -5.43 -38.20
CA LEU A 717 -45.31 -5.81 -38.40
C LEU A 717 -45.72 -6.82 -37.34
N ALA A 718 -46.93 -6.58 -36.82
CA ALA A 718 -47.55 -7.21 -35.66
C ALA A 718 -47.30 -8.72 -35.54
N GLU A 719 -47.06 -9.15 -34.29
CA GLU A 719 -47.07 -10.55 -33.84
C GLU A 719 -48.11 -11.37 -34.62
N LYS A 720 -47.63 -12.16 -35.58
CA LYS A 720 -48.39 -13.26 -36.14
C LYS A 720 -47.55 -14.50 -35.93
N LYS A 721 -47.97 -15.34 -34.97
CA LYS A 721 -47.40 -16.68 -34.75
C LYS A 721 -47.42 -17.45 -36.07
N THR A 722 -46.27 -17.53 -36.72
CA THR A 722 -45.99 -18.49 -37.77
C THR A 722 -45.66 -19.85 -37.13
N SER A 723 -45.93 -20.94 -37.83
CA SER A 723 -45.63 -22.29 -37.35
C SER A 723 -44.11 -22.50 -37.33
N LEU A 724 -43.59 -23.07 -36.25
CA LEU A 724 -42.18 -23.45 -36.12
C LEU A 724 -41.81 -24.49 -37.18
N LEU A 725 -40.57 -24.41 -37.68
CA LEU A 725 -40.00 -25.43 -38.56
C LEU A 725 -39.92 -26.75 -37.80
N THR A 726 -40.45 -27.82 -38.39
CA THR A 726 -40.30 -29.15 -37.81
C THR A 726 -39.06 -29.84 -38.36
N GLN A 727 -38.43 -30.71 -37.57
CA GLN A 727 -37.27 -31.49 -38.01
C GLN A 727 -37.56 -32.26 -39.32
N SER A 728 -38.77 -32.80 -39.48
CA SER A 728 -39.16 -33.53 -40.70
C SER A 728 -39.17 -32.64 -41.95
N GLN A 729 -39.55 -31.36 -41.82
CA GLN A 729 -39.54 -30.41 -42.95
C GLN A 729 -38.10 -30.01 -43.31
N ALA A 730 -37.24 -29.82 -42.31
CA ALA A 730 -35.82 -29.55 -42.53
C ALA A 730 -35.11 -30.73 -43.21
N ASP A 731 -35.38 -31.96 -42.77
CA ASP A 731 -34.81 -33.17 -43.37
C ASP A 731 -35.23 -33.34 -44.85
N GLU A 732 -36.51 -33.10 -45.16
CA GLU A 732 -37.02 -33.18 -46.53
C GLU A 732 -36.45 -32.08 -47.44
N ALA A 733 -36.36 -30.84 -46.93
CA ALA A 733 -35.77 -29.72 -47.64
C ALA A 733 -34.27 -29.93 -47.92
N LEU A 734 -33.52 -30.48 -46.95
CA LEU A 734 -32.11 -30.85 -47.15
C LEU A 734 -31.95 -31.90 -48.25
N GLN A 735 -32.77 -32.96 -48.24
CA GLN A 735 -32.69 -33.99 -49.27
C GLN A 735 -33.01 -33.45 -50.67
N ASN A 736 -34.00 -32.57 -50.78
CA ASN A 736 -34.30 -31.90 -52.04
C ASN A 736 -33.12 -31.02 -52.48
N ALA A 737 -32.51 -30.24 -51.57
CA ALA A 737 -31.38 -29.37 -51.88
C ALA A 737 -30.15 -30.17 -52.33
N ILE A 738 -29.83 -31.28 -51.65
CA ILE A 738 -28.75 -32.20 -52.03
C ILE A 738 -29.02 -32.79 -53.43
N ASN A 739 -30.25 -33.21 -53.72
CA ASN A 739 -30.59 -33.77 -55.03
C ASN A 739 -30.44 -32.75 -56.17
N ASP A 740 -30.66 -31.46 -55.90
CA ASP A 740 -30.48 -30.36 -56.86
C ASP A 740 -29.01 -30.10 -57.16
N VAL A 741 -28.19 -30.04 -56.12
CA VAL A 741 -26.77 -29.64 -56.24
C VAL A 741 -25.84 -30.79 -56.60
N SER A 742 -26.17 -32.02 -56.22
CA SER A 742 -25.31 -33.21 -56.37
C SER A 742 -24.86 -33.49 -57.82
N PRO A 743 -25.71 -33.36 -58.87
CA PRO A 743 -25.30 -33.60 -60.26
C PRO A 743 -24.20 -32.66 -60.78
N GLU A 744 -24.01 -31.50 -60.14
CA GLU A 744 -23.08 -30.45 -60.58
C GLU A 744 -21.67 -30.61 -59.99
N PHE A 745 -21.46 -31.58 -59.09
CA PHE A 745 -20.20 -31.77 -58.37
C PHE A 745 -19.51 -33.12 -58.57
N SER A 746 -18.24 -33.18 -58.17
CA SER A 746 -17.39 -34.38 -58.23
C SER A 746 -17.90 -35.52 -57.35
N ALA A 747 -17.52 -36.77 -57.64
CA ALA A 747 -17.92 -37.94 -56.85
C ALA A 747 -17.48 -37.85 -55.36
N GLU A 748 -16.41 -37.10 -55.07
CA GLU A 748 -15.92 -36.86 -53.70
C GLU A 748 -16.82 -35.87 -52.95
N SER A 749 -17.19 -34.77 -53.59
CA SER A 749 -18.16 -33.78 -53.08
C SER A 749 -19.55 -34.39 -52.89
N GLN A 750 -19.98 -35.28 -53.78
CA GLN A 750 -21.25 -36.02 -53.64
C GLN A 750 -21.26 -36.93 -52.41
N GLN A 751 -20.11 -37.56 -52.08
CA GLN A 751 -19.99 -38.41 -50.90
C GLN A 751 -19.96 -37.58 -49.60
N GLN A 752 -19.42 -36.36 -49.65
CA GLN A 752 -19.47 -35.39 -48.56
C GLN A 752 -20.90 -34.91 -48.31
N LEU A 753 -21.62 -34.48 -49.36
CA LEU A 753 -23.02 -34.03 -49.27
C LEU A 753 -23.95 -35.14 -48.73
N ALA A 754 -23.74 -36.39 -49.11
CA ALA A 754 -24.53 -37.53 -48.62
C ALA A 754 -24.36 -37.83 -47.12
N SER A 755 -23.37 -37.22 -46.46
CA SER A 755 -23.09 -37.39 -45.04
C SER A 755 -23.58 -36.23 -44.17
N VAL A 756 -24.10 -35.16 -44.78
CA VAL A 756 -24.54 -33.94 -44.09
C VAL A 756 -25.80 -34.21 -43.28
N ASN A 757 -25.80 -33.76 -42.03
CA ASN A 757 -26.97 -33.79 -41.16
C ASN A 757 -27.61 -32.41 -41.07
N ILE A 758 -28.89 -32.34 -40.70
CA ILE A 758 -29.57 -31.08 -40.38
C ILE A 758 -30.29 -31.19 -39.04
N GLU A 759 -30.23 -30.15 -38.21
CA GLU A 759 -30.90 -30.08 -36.91
C GLU A 759 -31.64 -28.74 -36.76
N VAL A 760 -32.89 -28.79 -36.32
CA VAL A 760 -33.67 -27.60 -36.00
C VAL A 760 -33.50 -27.24 -34.53
N VAL A 761 -32.97 -26.04 -34.26
CA VAL A 761 -32.65 -25.53 -32.92
C VAL A 761 -33.18 -24.10 -32.76
N ASP A 762 -33.15 -23.55 -31.56
CA ASP A 762 -33.47 -22.13 -31.32
C ASP A 762 -32.16 -21.35 -31.35
N LEU A 763 -31.89 -20.66 -32.46
CA LEU A 763 -30.68 -19.85 -32.63
C LEU A 763 -30.95 -18.45 -32.09
N SER A 764 -30.02 -17.93 -31.29
CA SER A 764 -30.16 -16.60 -30.72
C SER A 764 -30.07 -15.51 -31.78
N GLY A 765 -30.90 -14.48 -31.66
CA GLY A 765 -30.85 -13.29 -32.50
C GLY A 765 -31.54 -13.51 -33.84
N THR A 766 -30.82 -13.24 -34.93
CA THR A 766 -31.35 -13.22 -36.30
C THR A 766 -30.74 -14.28 -37.21
N ALA A 767 -29.92 -15.17 -36.66
CA ALA A 767 -29.29 -16.23 -37.42
C ALA A 767 -30.36 -17.18 -37.97
N LEU A 768 -30.29 -17.46 -39.28
CA LEU A 768 -31.22 -18.36 -39.97
C LEU A 768 -30.66 -19.79 -40.06
N GLY A 769 -29.35 -19.91 -40.24
CA GLY A 769 -28.63 -21.17 -40.33
C GLY A 769 -27.18 -21.01 -39.86
N GLN A 770 -26.55 -22.12 -39.49
CA GLN A 770 -25.11 -22.19 -39.30
C GLN A 770 -24.61 -23.62 -39.53
N VAL A 771 -23.40 -23.76 -40.08
CA VAL A 771 -22.71 -25.05 -40.19
C VAL A 771 -21.74 -25.23 -39.04
N LYS A 772 -21.79 -26.38 -38.38
CA LYS A 772 -20.73 -26.84 -37.47
C LYS A 772 -20.34 -28.27 -37.79
N SER A 773 -19.08 -28.48 -38.12
CA SER A 773 -18.56 -29.75 -38.61
C SER A 773 -19.30 -30.23 -39.88
N ASN A 774 -20.16 -31.24 -39.78
CA ASN A 774 -20.91 -31.79 -40.91
C ASN A 774 -22.43 -31.72 -40.68
N THR A 775 -22.86 -30.82 -39.80
CA THR A 775 -24.28 -30.61 -39.44
C THR A 775 -24.66 -29.15 -39.69
N ILE A 776 -25.77 -28.98 -40.41
CA ILE A 776 -26.44 -27.68 -40.59
C ILE A 776 -27.43 -27.50 -39.45
N TYR A 777 -27.32 -26.41 -38.71
CA TYR A 777 -28.27 -26.02 -37.67
C TYR A 777 -29.15 -24.91 -38.21
N LEU A 778 -30.47 -25.10 -38.20
CA LEU A 778 -31.45 -24.11 -38.64
C LEU A 778 -32.23 -23.57 -37.45
N ASP A 779 -32.53 -22.28 -37.49
CA ASP A 779 -33.39 -21.68 -36.47
C ASP A 779 -34.84 -22.16 -36.59
N MET A 780 -35.51 -22.38 -35.46
CA MET A 780 -36.86 -22.96 -35.46
C MET A 780 -37.94 -21.97 -35.89
N ASN A 781 -37.71 -20.67 -35.78
CA ASN A 781 -38.71 -19.64 -36.06
C ASN A 781 -38.27 -18.63 -37.14
N ALA A 782 -37.12 -18.86 -37.79
CA ALA A 782 -36.50 -17.97 -38.76
C ALA A 782 -36.33 -16.56 -38.20
N ALA A 783 -35.75 -16.44 -37.00
CA ALA A 783 -35.60 -15.17 -36.28
C ALA A 783 -36.93 -14.42 -36.02
N GLY A 784 -38.02 -15.18 -35.87
CA GLY A 784 -39.37 -14.69 -35.63
C GLY A 784 -40.18 -14.40 -36.90
N TYR A 785 -39.59 -14.52 -38.09
CA TYR A 785 -40.26 -14.23 -39.36
C TYR A 785 -41.01 -15.43 -39.95
N GLY A 786 -40.65 -16.65 -39.54
CA GLY A 786 -41.19 -17.89 -40.08
C GLY A 786 -40.57 -18.31 -41.42
N TRP A 787 -40.59 -19.63 -41.65
CA TRP A 787 -40.03 -20.26 -42.84
C TRP A 787 -41.07 -20.45 -43.95
N PHE A 788 -40.69 -20.09 -45.17
CA PHE A 788 -41.32 -20.59 -46.38
C PHE A 788 -40.71 -21.95 -46.72
N VAL A 789 -41.51 -23.01 -46.59
CA VAL A 789 -41.13 -24.38 -46.97
C VAL A 789 -41.77 -24.67 -48.32
N ASP A 790 -40.96 -24.65 -49.37
CA ASP A 790 -41.43 -24.85 -50.73
C ASP A 790 -41.69 -26.32 -51.03
N GLU A 791 -42.92 -26.65 -51.46
CA GLU A 791 -43.30 -28.01 -51.89
C GLU A 791 -42.80 -28.32 -53.32
N THR A 792 -42.50 -27.29 -54.12
CA THR A 792 -42.09 -27.36 -55.53
C THR A 792 -40.81 -26.55 -55.82
N PRO A 793 -39.70 -26.76 -55.07
CA PRO A 793 -38.52 -25.87 -55.12
C PRO A 793 -37.81 -25.76 -56.49
N TRP A 794 -38.10 -26.70 -57.40
CA TRP A 794 -37.48 -26.85 -58.71
C TRP A 794 -38.15 -26.06 -59.84
N ASP A 795 -39.40 -25.66 -59.69
CA ASP A 795 -40.14 -24.93 -60.73
C ASP A 795 -40.24 -23.43 -60.46
N HIS A 796 -39.93 -23.01 -59.22
CA HIS A 796 -39.95 -21.62 -58.76
C HIS A 796 -41.29 -20.92 -58.98
N SER A 797 -42.41 -21.66 -58.99
CA SER A 797 -43.71 -21.15 -59.42
C SER A 797 -44.25 -20.00 -58.56
N GLU A 798 -43.71 -19.85 -57.36
CA GLU A 798 -44.05 -18.87 -56.33
C GLU A 798 -43.28 -17.56 -56.49
N PHE A 799 -42.28 -17.54 -57.37
CA PHE A 799 -41.35 -16.43 -57.56
C PHE A 799 -41.32 -15.93 -59.01
N GLN A 800 -40.86 -14.70 -59.17
CA GLN A 800 -40.54 -14.08 -60.46
C GLN A 800 -39.09 -13.57 -60.43
N HIS A 801 -38.46 -13.45 -61.59
CA HIS A 801 -37.09 -12.95 -61.68
C HIS A 801 -36.99 -11.49 -61.21
N ASP A 802 -36.06 -11.26 -60.29
CA ASP A 802 -35.64 -9.93 -59.86
C ASP A 802 -34.29 -9.56 -60.49
N SER A 803 -33.31 -10.47 -60.40
CA SER A 803 -32.00 -10.36 -61.03
C SER A 803 -31.51 -11.69 -61.61
N ASN A 804 -30.26 -11.74 -62.10
CA ASN A 804 -29.66 -12.97 -62.61
C ASN A 804 -29.51 -14.06 -61.53
N LEU A 805 -29.32 -13.65 -60.26
CA LEU A 805 -29.06 -14.55 -59.14
C LEU A 805 -30.10 -14.42 -58.01
N SER A 806 -31.21 -13.71 -58.25
CA SER A 806 -32.26 -13.47 -57.26
C SER A 806 -33.65 -13.55 -57.88
N LEU A 807 -34.56 -14.22 -57.18
CA LEU A 807 -35.99 -14.26 -57.46
C LEU A 807 -36.74 -13.61 -56.30
N ILE A 808 -37.83 -12.92 -56.62
CA ILE A 808 -38.72 -12.32 -55.62
C ILE A 808 -40.11 -12.96 -55.70
N ALA A 809 -40.74 -13.18 -54.56
CA ALA A 809 -42.04 -13.83 -54.47
C ALA A 809 -43.12 -13.04 -55.24
N LEU A 810 -44.08 -13.77 -55.82
CA LEU A 810 -45.23 -13.17 -56.48
C LEU A 810 -46.12 -12.42 -55.45
N PRO A 811 -46.67 -11.25 -55.82
CA PRO A 811 -47.52 -10.48 -54.90
C PRO A 811 -48.72 -11.28 -54.38
N GLY A 812 -48.89 -11.30 -53.06
CA GLY A 812 -49.94 -12.01 -52.33
C GLY A 812 -49.67 -13.50 -52.09
N HIS A 813 -48.50 -14.02 -52.48
CA HIS A 813 -48.05 -15.37 -52.15
C HIS A 813 -47.54 -15.43 -50.70
N GLU A 814 -47.64 -16.60 -50.04
CA GLU A 814 -47.19 -16.74 -48.66
C GLU A 814 -45.68 -16.54 -48.51
N ALA A 815 -44.90 -16.88 -49.55
CA ALA A 815 -43.47 -16.66 -49.61
C ALA A 815 -43.09 -15.18 -49.44
N GLU A 816 -43.93 -14.22 -49.88
CA GLU A 816 -43.66 -12.77 -49.90
C GLU A 816 -43.23 -12.19 -48.55
N ILE A 817 -43.63 -12.83 -47.44
CA ILE A 817 -43.41 -12.34 -46.08
C ILE A 817 -42.63 -13.32 -45.20
N LEU A 818 -42.10 -14.40 -45.78
CA LEU A 818 -41.43 -15.48 -45.06
C LEU A 818 -39.98 -15.65 -45.57
N VAL A 819 -39.13 -16.29 -44.77
CA VAL A 819 -37.74 -16.61 -45.14
C VAL A 819 -37.70 -17.87 -46.00
N ASP A 820 -37.07 -17.83 -47.17
CA ASP A 820 -36.96 -18.99 -48.06
C ASP A 820 -36.00 -20.06 -47.50
N LEU A 821 -36.55 -21.17 -46.99
CA LEU A 821 -35.77 -22.26 -46.39
C LEU A 821 -34.78 -22.89 -47.38
N TRP A 822 -35.19 -22.97 -48.65
CA TRP A 822 -34.39 -23.54 -49.72
C TRP A 822 -33.07 -22.78 -49.93
N THR A 823 -33.15 -21.44 -49.94
CA THR A 823 -31.97 -20.58 -50.08
C THR A 823 -30.99 -20.78 -48.92
N VAL A 824 -31.48 -20.79 -47.67
CA VAL A 824 -30.62 -20.93 -46.49
C VAL A 824 -29.91 -22.28 -46.48
N ILE A 825 -30.62 -23.39 -46.75
CA ILE A 825 -29.97 -24.71 -46.76
C ILE A 825 -28.87 -24.78 -47.82
N ARG A 826 -29.09 -24.20 -49.00
CA ARG A 826 -28.08 -24.21 -50.07
C ARG A 826 -26.89 -23.31 -49.80
N HIS A 827 -27.12 -22.18 -49.13
CA HIS A 827 -26.07 -21.32 -48.62
C HIS A 827 -25.14 -22.12 -47.68
N GLU A 828 -25.73 -22.84 -46.72
CA GLU A 828 -24.98 -23.68 -45.77
C GLU A 828 -24.27 -24.87 -46.45
N LEU A 829 -24.87 -25.47 -47.47
CA LEU A 829 -24.18 -26.48 -48.30
C LEU A 829 -22.98 -25.88 -49.05
N GLY A 830 -23.05 -24.62 -49.45
CA GLY A 830 -21.92 -23.89 -50.03
C GLY A 830 -20.73 -23.78 -49.07
N HIS A 831 -20.98 -23.45 -47.80
CA HIS A 831 -19.94 -23.44 -46.76
C HIS A 831 -19.32 -24.81 -46.53
N LEU A 832 -20.12 -25.87 -46.53
CA LEU A 832 -19.62 -27.26 -46.44
C LEU A 832 -18.75 -27.65 -47.64
N LEU A 833 -18.97 -27.04 -48.79
CA LEU A 833 -18.16 -27.20 -50.01
C LEU A 833 -17.02 -26.17 -50.11
N ALA A 834 -16.72 -25.46 -49.02
CA ALA A 834 -15.66 -24.46 -48.89
C ALA A 834 -15.81 -23.21 -49.78
N HIS A 835 -17.04 -22.81 -50.08
CA HIS A 835 -17.33 -21.49 -50.64
C HIS A 835 -17.46 -20.45 -49.50
N GLU A 836 -16.80 -19.30 -49.65
CA GLU A 836 -16.96 -18.17 -48.73
C GLU A 836 -18.12 -17.27 -49.17
N HIS A 837 -18.52 -16.32 -48.31
CA HIS A 837 -19.55 -15.34 -48.66
C HIS A 837 -19.11 -14.45 -49.83
N VAL A 838 -20.06 -14.07 -50.67
CA VAL A 838 -19.85 -13.17 -51.81
C VAL A 838 -20.94 -12.10 -51.85
N GLY A 839 -20.75 -11.08 -52.70
CA GLY A 839 -21.63 -9.92 -52.75
C GLY A 839 -23.00 -10.15 -53.40
N ASP A 840 -23.17 -11.24 -54.15
CA ASP A 840 -24.41 -11.57 -54.85
C ASP A 840 -24.69 -13.09 -54.98
N GLY A 841 -25.97 -13.45 -55.07
CA GLY A 841 -26.41 -14.83 -55.22
C GLY A 841 -26.42 -15.64 -53.93
N ILE A 842 -26.31 -16.97 -54.06
CA ILE A 842 -26.62 -17.90 -52.96
C ILE A 842 -25.66 -17.82 -51.77
N MET A 843 -24.44 -17.30 -51.98
CA MET A 843 -23.45 -17.10 -50.92
C MET A 843 -23.49 -15.67 -50.34
N GLU A 844 -24.52 -14.88 -50.64
CA GLU A 844 -24.76 -13.61 -49.95
C GLU A 844 -24.94 -13.83 -48.45
N ALA A 845 -24.34 -12.94 -47.66
CA ALA A 845 -24.40 -13.06 -46.22
C ALA A 845 -25.84 -12.88 -45.71
N THR A 846 -26.64 -11.98 -46.28
CA THR A 846 -28.01 -11.65 -45.84
C THR A 846 -29.10 -12.17 -46.78
N LEU A 847 -30.27 -12.50 -46.24
CA LEU A 847 -31.44 -12.92 -47.02
C LEU A 847 -32.69 -12.08 -46.67
N ASP A 848 -33.23 -11.40 -47.67
CA ASP A 848 -34.50 -10.66 -47.55
C ASP A 848 -35.71 -11.59 -47.54
N LEU A 849 -36.79 -11.17 -46.88
CA LEU A 849 -38.08 -11.88 -46.93
C LEU A 849 -38.61 -11.96 -48.36
N GLY A 850 -39.26 -13.08 -48.69
CA GLY A 850 -39.80 -13.30 -50.03
C GLY A 850 -38.77 -13.37 -51.14
N THR A 851 -37.48 -13.48 -50.81
CA THR A 851 -36.40 -13.59 -51.77
C THR A 851 -35.86 -15.00 -51.80
N ARG A 852 -35.66 -15.55 -52.99
CA ARG A 852 -34.91 -16.78 -53.24
C ARG A 852 -33.64 -16.45 -54.01
N LYS A 853 -32.49 -16.86 -53.48
CA LYS A 853 -31.20 -16.68 -54.17
C LYS A 853 -30.87 -17.90 -55.01
N LEU A 854 -30.28 -17.66 -56.16
CA LEU A 854 -29.84 -18.69 -57.10
C LEU A 854 -28.31 -18.80 -57.10
N PRO A 855 -27.76 -20.00 -57.32
CA PRO A 855 -26.33 -20.19 -57.43
C PRO A 855 -25.77 -19.59 -58.74
N ASP A 856 -24.56 -19.03 -58.69
CA ASP A 856 -23.75 -18.74 -59.89
C ASP A 856 -22.78 -19.89 -60.19
N TRP A 857 -23.29 -21.11 -60.37
CA TRP A 857 -22.42 -22.29 -60.53
C TRP A 857 -22.00 -22.53 -61.99
N ASN A 858 -22.26 -21.58 -62.89
CA ASN A 858 -21.83 -21.65 -64.28
C ASN A 858 -20.38 -21.16 -64.47
N GLY A 859 -19.42 -21.87 -63.87
CA GLY A 859 -18.00 -21.76 -64.20
C GLY A 859 -17.64 -22.21 -65.63
N ALA A 860 -18.61 -22.58 -66.48
CA ALA A 860 -18.38 -23.03 -67.86
C ALA A 860 -18.41 -21.90 -68.91
N ALA A 861 -18.75 -20.66 -68.52
CA ALA A 861 -18.72 -19.51 -69.44
C ALA A 861 -17.32 -18.88 -69.54
N ASP A 862 -16.50 -18.96 -68.50
CA ASP A 862 -15.16 -18.37 -68.48
C ASP A 862 -14.11 -19.17 -69.28
N ASP A 863 -14.28 -20.49 -69.41
CA ASP A 863 -13.42 -21.33 -70.27
C ASP A 863 -13.66 -21.07 -71.78
N PHE A 864 -14.86 -20.65 -72.17
CA PHE A 864 -15.19 -20.31 -73.56
C PHE A 864 -14.49 -19.01 -74.00
N PHE A 865 -14.44 -17.99 -73.12
CA PHE A 865 -13.75 -16.72 -73.41
C PHE A 865 -12.24 -16.79 -73.18
N ALA A 866 -11.74 -17.69 -72.33
CA ALA A 866 -10.32 -18.03 -72.24
C ALA A 866 -9.80 -18.70 -73.52
N SER A 867 -10.61 -19.58 -74.16
CA SER A 867 -10.25 -20.25 -75.42
C SER A 867 -10.21 -19.33 -76.65
N LEU A 868 -10.85 -18.16 -76.60
CA LEU A 868 -10.86 -17.16 -77.68
C LEU A 868 -9.70 -16.16 -77.64
N LYS A 869 -8.91 -16.14 -76.55
CA LYS A 869 -7.72 -15.29 -76.41
C LYS A 869 -6.41 -15.98 -76.84
N GLU A 870 -6.42 -17.29 -77.07
CA GLU A 870 -5.24 -18.06 -77.51
C GLU A 870 -5.09 -18.18 -79.04
N GLU A 871 -6.06 -17.72 -79.84
CA GLU A 871 -6.05 -17.86 -81.32
C GLU A 871 -5.68 -16.57 -82.09
N ALA A 872 -5.17 -15.53 -81.43
CA ALA A 872 -4.82 -14.24 -82.06
C ALA A 872 -3.32 -13.87 -81.99
N GLU A 873 -2.41 -14.82 -81.74
CA GLU A 873 -0.99 -14.67 -82.06
C GLU A 873 -0.54 -15.75 -83.06
N LEU A 874 -0.76 -15.52 -84.36
CA LEU A 874 0.11 -16.01 -85.44
C LEU A 874 -0.14 -15.28 -86.76
N LEU A 875 0.92 -14.58 -87.20
CA LEU A 875 1.28 -14.19 -88.57
C LEU A 875 0.84 -12.80 -89.11
N SER A 876 1.80 -11.88 -89.02
CA SER A 876 2.38 -11.07 -90.11
C SER A 876 1.56 -10.92 -91.40
N PHE A 877 1.13 -9.69 -91.72
CA PHE A 877 1.65 -8.84 -92.80
C PHE A 877 0.93 -7.49 -92.81
#